data_AF-A0A358AHR0-F1
#
_entry.id   AF-A0A358AHR0-F1
#
_cell.length_a   1.000
_cell.length_b   1.000
_cell.length_c   1.000
_cell.angle_alpha   90.00
_cell.angle_beta   90.00
_cell.angle_gamma   90.00
#
_symmetry.space_group_name_H-M   'P 1'
#
loop_
_entity.id
_entity.type
_entity.pdbx_description
1 polymer ?
#
loop_
_entity_poly.entity_id
_entity_poly.type
_entity_poly.pdbx_seq_one_letter_code
_entity_poly.pdbx_strand_id
1 'polypeptide(L)'
;TALGPISTGLGEIYQYTLERPQEAVLKDKTEDLTELRTMQDWIVRPILKTIPGVADVNSFGGHVKQYQVIIDPERLAKYDLTLREVFEAIAANNSNAGGNILEHSAEQYLVRGIGLIQSIDDIKDIIIKEKEEVPVYVSNIAEVKIGPETRQGALVVDGKGEGVAGIVMMLKGESGKEVVERVKNKVKEINEGEVLPAGIKIKPFYDRTELVEKCLATVEKALTEGAIFVIIILYLFLRNFRAAFVVALTLPLAVLAAFIVMKMIGLSANLMTLGGLAISLGMVVDAAIIQVENVQRHLSESGASKHKFTTILNAVMEVRKPSILGELIIAITFLPIMTLQGMEGKMFSPLAFTIAIALFSSLALSIFVIPVFCSFFLKAGNEKESFLIIGAKKLYLPVLKKALKHRITVIICALMMFGGSLMLIPFLGTEFIPALDEGSLTPQIIRLPSISLKESVEIETIAQKIIMRFPEVETVVSKIGTAEIATDPMGPNVSDPIVILKPKRYWKTAKTKEELAEKMREALARIPGIGLNVTQPIALKVDELISGVKSQIAIKLFGDDMDILKAKGDEIAKIISRVKGIEDLRVEQVSGQSYVEVKIDRRKIARYGINVSEIQEIIETAVGGKSPTDVFEGEKRFSVLVRFPEDKRDSLKAIENILINSSRGFKIPLVQLATVNLVEGPVQISRENSKRRIVVECNVKGRDIGSFVAESQAKLKEKLKLPAGYYITWGGAFENQQRAMKRLGIIVPVTILLIFFLLFSSFNSLKQAFLVIINLPFALMGGIVALFISGLYLSVPASVGFIALFGVAVLNGVVLVSYINQLRKEGMPINEAIIKGCEQRLRPILMTASVAVFGLVPMLFASGPGSEVQKPLAIVVVGGLATSTLITLLVLPVLYGWFEKKEL
;
A
#
# COMPACT_ATOMS: atom_id res chain seq x y z
N THR A 1 3.00 21.62 19.42
CA THR A 1 3.25 20.21 19.00
C THR A 1 1.91 19.51 18.95
N ALA A 2 1.28 19.43 17.78
CA ALA A 2 0.07 18.61 17.62
C ALA A 2 0.50 17.14 17.65
N LEU A 3 -0.04 16.34 18.57
CA LEU A 3 0.14 14.90 18.59
C LEU A 3 -0.42 14.33 17.28
N GLY A 4 0.45 13.89 16.38
CA GLY A 4 0.03 13.17 15.17
C GLY A 4 -0.54 11.79 15.53
N PRO A 5 -1.25 11.13 14.60
CA PRO A 5 -1.82 9.81 14.86
C PRO A 5 -0.71 8.78 15.16
N ILE A 6 -0.91 7.97 16.21
CA ILE A 6 0.01 6.91 16.66
C ILE A 6 -0.04 5.64 15.78
N SER A 7 -1.02 5.55 14.89
CA SER A 7 -1.19 4.50 13.87
C SER A 7 -1.31 5.14 12.47
N THR A 8 -1.27 4.33 11.43
CA THR A 8 -1.50 4.74 10.03
C THR A 8 -2.73 4.02 9.48
N GLY A 9 -3.33 4.48 8.37
CA GLY A 9 -4.44 3.73 7.75
C GLY A 9 -4.03 2.36 7.17
N LEU A 10 -2.72 2.12 6.99
CA LEU A 10 -2.17 0.78 6.72
C LEU A 10 -1.86 0.00 8.00
N GLY A 11 -2.23 0.53 9.17
CA GLY A 11 -2.03 -0.11 10.47
C GLY A 11 -3.05 -1.22 10.76
N GLU A 12 -4.07 -1.41 9.93
CA GLU A 12 -5.00 -2.53 10.02
C GLU A 12 -4.29 -3.84 9.64
N ILE A 13 -3.84 -4.60 10.64
CA ILE A 13 -2.98 -5.78 10.42
C ILE A 13 -3.68 -7.12 10.67
N TYR A 14 -4.72 -7.12 11.51
CA TYR A 14 -5.51 -8.30 11.87
C TYR A 14 -6.97 -7.90 12.10
N GLN A 15 -7.90 -8.52 11.39
CA GLN A 15 -9.34 -8.27 11.53
C GLN A 15 -10.06 -9.59 11.75
N TYR A 16 -10.97 -9.59 12.73
CA TYR A 16 -11.67 -10.79 13.17
C TYR A 16 -13.14 -10.50 13.44
N THR A 17 -13.96 -11.54 13.39
CA THR A 17 -15.34 -11.55 13.86
C THR A 17 -15.45 -12.33 15.18
N LEU A 18 -16.43 -11.98 15.99
CA LEU A 18 -16.87 -12.80 17.11
C LEU A 18 -18.03 -13.69 16.64
N GLU A 19 -17.80 -14.99 16.57
CA GLU A 19 -18.79 -15.97 16.13
C GLU A 19 -19.26 -16.81 17.31
N ARG A 20 -20.59 -16.90 17.47
CA ARG A 20 -21.22 -17.83 18.40
C ARG A 20 -21.57 -19.13 17.67
N PRO A 21 -21.44 -20.32 18.29
CA PRO A 21 -21.93 -21.57 17.72
C PRO A 21 -23.42 -21.46 17.37
N GLN A 22 -23.81 -22.04 16.24
CA GLN A 22 -25.17 -21.89 15.68
C GLN A 22 -26.27 -22.39 16.63
N GLU A 23 -25.94 -23.32 17.53
CA GLU A 23 -26.83 -23.88 18.56
C GLU A 23 -27.06 -22.94 19.75
N ALA A 24 -26.23 -21.91 19.94
CA ALA A 24 -26.25 -21.01 21.10
C ALA A 24 -26.68 -19.57 20.76
N VAL A 25 -27.02 -19.29 19.50
CA VAL A 25 -27.51 -17.97 19.05
C VAL A 25 -28.80 -17.62 19.78
N LEU A 26 -28.86 -16.45 20.42
CA LEU A 26 -30.08 -16.02 21.11
C LEU A 26 -31.25 -15.85 20.14
N LYS A 27 -32.48 -16.08 20.63
CA LYS A 27 -33.70 -15.91 19.82
C LYS A 27 -33.89 -14.47 19.37
N ASP A 28 -33.52 -13.50 20.21
CA ASP A 28 -33.45 -12.10 19.84
C ASP A 28 -32.06 -11.78 19.28
N LYS A 29 -32.01 -11.47 17.98
CA LYS A 29 -30.78 -11.11 17.28
C LYS A 29 -30.19 -9.79 17.78
N THR A 30 -31.03 -8.87 18.24
CA THR A 30 -30.59 -7.55 18.74
C THR A 30 -29.85 -7.73 20.06
N GLU A 31 -30.40 -8.56 20.94
CA GLU A 31 -29.78 -8.91 22.22
C GLU A 31 -28.46 -9.66 22.00
N ASP A 32 -28.43 -10.63 21.08
CA ASP A 32 -27.20 -11.37 20.71
C ASP A 32 -26.08 -10.43 20.25
N LEU A 33 -26.38 -9.53 19.31
CA LEU A 33 -25.42 -8.54 18.81
C LEU A 33 -24.99 -7.53 19.89
N THR A 34 -25.87 -7.21 20.82
CA THR A 34 -25.55 -6.33 21.96
C THR A 34 -24.61 -7.02 22.94
N GLU A 35 -24.83 -8.31 23.21
CA GLU A 35 -23.98 -9.11 24.08
C GLU A 35 -22.58 -9.30 23.44
N LEU A 36 -22.53 -9.67 22.16
CA LEU A 36 -21.26 -9.81 21.41
C LEU A 36 -20.49 -8.48 21.37
N ARG A 37 -21.19 -7.36 21.17
CA ARG A 37 -20.56 -6.04 21.19
C ARG A 37 -20.02 -5.69 22.57
N THR A 38 -20.78 -5.98 23.62
CA THR A 38 -20.36 -5.75 25.01
C THR A 38 -19.12 -6.57 25.35
N MET A 39 -19.04 -7.83 24.90
CA MET A 39 -17.84 -8.67 25.09
C MET A 39 -16.64 -8.13 24.30
N GLN A 40 -16.87 -7.70 23.06
CA GLN A 40 -15.81 -7.10 22.23
C GLN A 40 -15.20 -5.88 22.94
N ASP A 41 -16.02 -4.96 23.43
CA ASP A 41 -15.55 -3.68 23.97
C ASP A 41 -14.90 -3.79 25.35
N TRP A 42 -15.40 -4.70 26.20
CA TRP A 42 -14.99 -4.80 27.60
C TRP A 42 -14.13 -6.01 27.94
N ILE A 43 -14.11 -7.05 27.11
CA ILE A 43 -13.27 -8.24 27.34
C ILE A 43 -12.15 -8.31 26.31
N VAL A 44 -12.50 -8.40 25.02
CA VAL A 44 -11.53 -8.68 23.97
C VAL A 44 -10.63 -7.48 23.69
N ARG A 45 -11.21 -6.29 23.52
CA ARG A 45 -10.46 -5.06 23.22
C ARG A 45 -9.44 -4.72 24.30
N PRO A 46 -9.76 -4.70 25.61
CA PRO A 46 -8.76 -4.44 26.65
C PRO A 46 -7.62 -5.44 26.64
N ILE A 47 -7.92 -6.74 26.52
CA ILE A 47 -6.90 -7.79 26.49
C ILE A 47 -5.96 -7.60 25.30
N LEU A 48 -6.50 -7.43 24.09
CA LEU A 48 -5.68 -7.27 22.87
C LEU A 48 -4.90 -5.95 22.85
N LYS A 49 -5.42 -4.90 23.49
CA LYS A 49 -4.73 -3.61 23.60
C LYS A 49 -3.49 -3.64 24.49
N THR A 50 -3.39 -4.61 25.41
CA THR A 50 -2.17 -4.79 26.23
C THR A 50 -0.96 -5.31 25.44
N ILE A 51 -1.17 -5.79 24.20
CA ILE A 51 -0.12 -6.41 23.39
C ILE A 51 0.86 -5.33 22.91
N PRO A 52 2.18 -5.50 23.15
CA PRO A 52 3.18 -4.56 22.66
C PRO A 52 3.14 -4.44 21.14
N GLY A 53 3.01 -3.21 20.65
CA GLY A 53 2.90 -2.88 19.22
C GLY A 53 1.47 -2.66 18.73
N VAL A 54 0.45 -2.94 19.55
CA VAL A 54 -0.95 -2.59 19.25
C VAL A 54 -1.24 -1.16 19.73
N ALA A 55 -1.73 -0.32 18.83
CA ALA A 55 -2.12 1.06 19.13
C ALA A 55 -3.53 1.12 19.73
N ASP A 56 -4.47 0.44 19.08
CA ASP A 56 -5.85 0.27 19.56
C ASP A 56 -6.50 -0.92 18.85
N VAL A 57 -7.64 -1.37 19.38
CA VAL A 57 -8.52 -2.33 18.69
C VAL A 57 -9.85 -1.64 18.47
N ASN A 58 -10.18 -1.36 17.20
CA ASN A 58 -11.39 -0.65 16.83
C ASN A 58 -12.54 -1.65 16.67
N SER A 59 -13.62 -1.44 17.41
CA SER A 59 -14.79 -2.32 17.39
C SER A 59 -15.77 -1.86 16.31
N PHE A 60 -16.18 -2.77 15.43
CA PHE A 60 -17.06 -2.48 14.29
C PHE A 60 -18.32 -3.36 14.31
N GLY A 61 -19.48 -2.78 14.00
CA GLY A 61 -20.75 -3.50 14.01
C GLY A 61 -21.28 -3.82 15.41
N GLY A 62 -22.37 -4.59 15.46
CA GLY A 62 -23.12 -4.85 16.68
C GLY A 62 -23.98 -3.69 17.15
N HIS A 63 -24.45 -3.79 18.38
CA HIS A 63 -25.25 -2.78 19.06
C HIS A 63 -24.60 -2.40 20.39
N VAL A 64 -24.30 -1.12 20.59
CA VAL A 64 -23.79 -0.65 21.88
C VAL A 64 -24.95 -0.63 22.86
N LYS A 65 -24.76 -1.28 24.02
CA LYS A 65 -25.75 -1.31 25.09
C LYS A 65 -25.94 0.09 25.64
N GLN A 66 -27.19 0.54 25.71
CA GLN A 66 -27.55 1.84 26.24
C GLN A 66 -28.77 1.71 27.16
N TYR A 67 -28.74 2.42 28.29
CA TYR A 67 -29.91 2.56 29.16
C TYR A 67 -30.78 3.67 28.56
N GLN A 68 -32.04 3.41 28.26
CA GLN A 68 -32.91 4.37 27.57
C GLN A 68 -34.09 4.73 28.46
N VAL A 69 -34.21 6.02 28.76
CA VAL A 69 -35.36 6.64 29.43
C VAL A 69 -36.24 7.27 28.36
N ILE A 70 -37.29 6.56 27.98
CA ILE A 70 -38.22 6.97 26.93
C ILE A 70 -39.37 7.72 27.57
N ILE A 71 -39.36 9.05 27.43
CA ILE A 71 -40.29 9.93 28.15
C ILE A 71 -41.57 10.15 27.36
N ASP A 72 -42.71 9.89 28.00
CA ASP A 72 -44.03 10.17 27.45
C ASP A 72 -44.37 11.67 27.58
N PRO A 73 -44.48 12.42 26.46
CA PRO A 73 -44.75 13.86 26.49
C PRO A 73 -46.14 14.20 27.07
N GLU A 74 -47.11 13.30 26.98
CA GLU A 74 -48.45 13.52 27.55
C GLU A 74 -48.41 13.43 29.08
N ARG A 75 -47.58 12.53 29.61
CA ARG A 75 -47.34 12.42 31.05
C ARG A 75 -46.53 13.60 31.59
N LEU A 76 -45.52 14.07 30.86
CA LEU A 76 -44.83 15.34 31.20
C LEU A 76 -45.83 16.49 31.30
N ALA A 77 -46.75 16.59 30.34
CA ALA A 77 -47.77 17.62 30.34
C ALA A 77 -48.73 17.47 31.54
N LYS A 78 -49.15 16.24 31.88
CA LYS A 78 -50.04 15.92 33.00
C LYS A 78 -49.44 16.26 34.37
N TYR A 79 -48.17 15.97 34.59
CA TYR A 79 -47.46 16.23 35.85
C TYR A 79 -46.85 17.64 35.94
N ASP A 80 -47.03 18.46 34.91
CA ASP A 80 -46.45 19.79 34.79
C ASP A 80 -44.93 19.81 35.00
N LEU A 81 -44.26 18.93 34.24
CA LEU A 81 -42.83 18.76 34.19
C LEU A 81 -42.27 19.17 32.82
N THR A 82 -41.05 19.67 32.83
CA THR A 82 -40.24 19.96 31.64
C THR A 82 -39.29 18.80 31.36
N LEU A 83 -38.92 18.62 30.09
CA LEU A 83 -37.90 17.64 29.70
C LEU A 83 -36.54 17.92 30.38
N ARG A 84 -36.24 19.19 30.61
CA ARG A 84 -35.01 19.63 31.27
C ARG A 84 -34.96 19.24 32.75
N GLU A 85 -36.05 19.41 33.50
CA GLU A 85 -36.12 18.96 34.90
C GLU A 85 -35.86 17.46 35.02
N VAL A 86 -36.37 16.64 34.09
CA VAL A 86 -36.10 15.19 34.08
C VAL A 86 -34.63 14.90 33.78
N PHE A 87 -34.06 15.59 32.79
CA PHE A 87 -32.65 15.44 32.43
C PHE A 87 -31.72 15.80 33.60
N GLU A 88 -31.96 16.94 34.25
CA GLU A 88 -31.19 17.40 35.41
C GLU A 88 -31.37 16.48 36.62
N ALA A 89 -32.59 15.97 36.87
CA ALA A 89 -32.85 15.02 37.94
C ALA A 89 -32.06 13.72 37.76
N ILE A 90 -32.03 13.16 36.54
CA ILE A 90 -31.25 11.93 36.26
C ILE A 90 -29.75 12.20 36.40
N ALA A 91 -29.26 13.35 35.94
CA ALA A 91 -27.85 13.73 36.06
C ALA A 91 -27.41 13.90 37.52
N ALA A 92 -28.26 14.49 38.37
CA ALA A 92 -27.94 14.75 39.77
C ALA A 92 -27.95 13.49 40.66
N ASN A 93 -28.74 12.47 40.32
CA ASN A 93 -28.94 11.28 41.13
C ASN A 93 -28.02 10.10 40.75
N ASN A 94 -26.82 10.38 40.23
CA ASN A 94 -25.85 9.35 39.89
C ASN A 94 -24.42 9.74 40.29
N SER A 95 -24.14 9.73 41.58
CA SER A 95 -22.81 10.05 42.11
C SER A 95 -22.54 9.38 43.45
N ASN A 96 -21.25 9.16 43.76
CA ASN A 96 -20.81 8.75 45.10
C ASN A 96 -20.23 9.95 45.83
N ALA A 97 -20.43 10.00 47.14
CA ALA A 97 -19.86 11.03 48.02
C ALA A 97 -18.78 10.44 48.95
N GLY A 98 -17.67 11.15 49.11
CA GLY A 98 -16.65 10.84 50.12
C GLY A 98 -16.89 11.65 51.39
N GLY A 99 -17.15 10.99 52.51
CA GLY A 99 -17.44 11.59 53.82
C GLY A 99 -16.22 11.72 54.74
N ASN A 100 -15.02 11.50 54.22
CA ASN A 100 -13.75 11.48 54.97
C ASN A 100 -13.69 10.36 56.04
N ILE A 101 -12.74 10.46 56.97
CA ILE A 101 -12.44 9.46 57.99
C ILE A 101 -13.22 9.76 59.27
N LEU A 102 -13.88 8.74 59.82
CA LEU A 102 -14.41 8.72 61.17
C LEU A 102 -13.47 7.87 62.04
N GLU A 103 -12.76 8.52 62.97
CA GLU A 103 -11.92 7.81 63.92
C GLU A 103 -12.79 7.20 65.03
N HIS A 104 -12.66 5.88 65.24
CA HIS A 104 -13.36 5.17 66.30
C HIS A 104 -12.38 4.32 67.10
N SER A 105 -12.06 4.79 68.32
CA SER A 105 -11.05 4.19 69.19
C SER A 105 -9.66 4.15 68.53
N ALA A 106 -9.16 2.96 68.17
CA ALA A 106 -7.89 2.76 67.49
C ALA A 106 -8.04 2.46 65.98
N GLU A 107 -9.26 2.49 65.45
CA GLU A 107 -9.57 2.21 64.05
C GLU A 107 -10.03 3.48 63.31
N GLN A 108 -9.83 3.48 62.00
CA GLN A 108 -10.30 4.53 61.10
C GLN A 108 -11.36 3.94 60.17
N TYR A 109 -12.58 4.49 60.21
CA TYR A 109 -13.65 4.13 59.30
C TYR A 109 -13.75 5.15 58.16
N LEU A 110 -13.76 4.66 56.92
CA LEU A 110 -13.97 5.51 55.75
C LEU A 110 -15.47 5.71 55.54
N VAL A 111 -15.94 6.95 55.70
CA VAL A 111 -17.34 7.28 55.43
C VAL A 111 -17.51 7.46 53.93
N ARG A 112 -18.41 6.67 53.33
CA ARG A 112 -18.72 6.72 51.90
C ARG A 112 -20.24 6.72 51.69
N GLY A 113 -20.74 7.69 50.94
CA GLY A 113 -22.09 7.70 50.39
C GLY A 113 -22.11 7.01 49.04
N ILE A 114 -23.00 6.01 48.88
CA ILE A 114 -23.18 5.29 47.63
C ILE A 114 -24.48 5.78 46.99
N GLY A 115 -24.38 6.40 45.82
CA GLY A 115 -25.52 6.92 45.06
C GLY A 115 -25.37 6.70 43.55
N LEU A 116 -24.55 5.73 43.16
CA LEU A 116 -24.45 5.29 41.76
C LEU A 116 -25.67 4.44 41.38
N ILE A 117 -26.18 4.69 40.19
CA ILE A 117 -27.20 3.85 39.55
C ILE A 117 -26.56 2.49 39.19
N GLN A 118 -27.17 1.39 39.63
CA GLN A 118 -26.74 0.02 39.35
C GLN A 118 -27.74 -0.76 38.50
N SER A 119 -29.03 -0.43 38.62
CA SER A 119 -30.11 -1.17 37.99
C SER A 119 -31.07 -0.27 37.19
N ILE A 120 -31.91 -0.89 36.37
CA ILE A 120 -33.02 -0.20 35.70
C ILE A 120 -34.00 0.37 36.74
N ASP A 121 -34.21 -0.35 37.84
CA ASP A 121 -35.17 0.04 38.88
C ASP A 121 -34.67 1.29 39.64
N ASP A 122 -33.36 1.42 39.85
CA ASP A 122 -32.78 2.64 40.42
C ASP A 122 -33.09 3.87 39.57
N ILE A 123 -33.07 3.75 38.23
CA ILE A 123 -33.43 4.85 37.32
C ILE A 123 -34.93 5.16 37.43
N LYS A 124 -35.77 4.12 37.54
CA LYS A 124 -37.23 4.27 37.67
C LYS A 124 -37.62 5.01 38.94
N ASP A 125 -36.86 4.81 40.02
CA ASP A 125 -37.10 5.35 41.35
C ASP A 125 -36.47 6.74 41.58
N ILE A 126 -35.83 7.33 40.56
CA ILE A 126 -35.36 8.72 40.63
C ILE A 126 -36.54 9.67 40.78
N ILE A 127 -36.49 10.48 41.84
CA ILE A 127 -37.48 11.53 42.12
C ILE A 127 -37.17 12.75 41.24
N ILE A 128 -38.18 13.24 40.51
CA ILE A 128 -38.06 14.42 39.66
C ILE A 128 -38.60 15.66 40.39
N LYS A 129 -39.79 15.53 40.98
CA LYS A 129 -40.50 16.61 41.66
C LYS A 129 -41.42 16.04 42.72
N GLU A 130 -41.66 16.81 43.78
CA GLU A 130 -42.60 16.47 44.83
C GLU A 130 -43.79 17.44 44.77
N LYS A 131 -45.01 16.93 44.90
CA LYS A 131 -46.22 17.75 44.97
C LYS A 131 -47.11 17.22 46.11
N GLU A 132 -47.41 18.08 47.09
CA GLU A 132 -48.27 17.75 48.24
C GLU A 132 -47.82 16.45 48.95
N GLU A 133 -46.52 16.34 49.25
CA GLU A 133 -45.89 15.17 49.90
C GLU A 133 -45.90 13.87 49.08
N VAL A 134 -46.33 13.92 47.81
CA VAL A 134 -46.27 12.79 46.88
C VAL A 134 -45.14 13.00 45.87
N PRO A 135 -44.10 12.15 45.87
CA PRO A 135 -43.02 12.22 44.88
C PRO A 135 -43.49 11.70 43.51
N VAL A 136 -43.07 12.40 42.46
CA VAL A 136 -43.20 11.97 41.07
C VAL A 136 -41.88 11.38 40.60
N TYR A 137 -41.92 10.10 40.27
CA TYR A 137 -40.76 9.31 39.84
C TYR A 137 -40.62 9.29 38.32
N VAL A 138 -39.42 8.94 37.83
CA VAL A 138 -39.18 8.68 36.40
C VAL A 138 -40.14 7.61 35.87
N SER A 139 -40.42 6.56 36.63
CA SER A 139 -41.39 5.52 36.26
C SER A 139 -42.81 6.03 35.98
N ASN A 140 -43.19 7.18 36.56
CA ASN A 140 -44.50 7.76 36.34
C ASN A 140 -44.61 8.44 34.96
N ILE A 141 -43.49 8.89 34.39
CA ILE A 141 -43.47 9.68 33.15
C ILE A 141 -42.72 9.02 31.99
N ALA A 142 -41.94 7.97 32.25
CA ALA A 142 -41.08 7.36 31.25
C ALA A 142 -41.04 5.83 31.36
N GLU A 143 -40.82 5.18 30.22
CA GLU A 143 -40.44 3.78 30.15
C GLU A 143 -38.90 3.69 30.19
N VAL A 144 -38.35 2.97 31.18
CA VAL A 144 -36.90 2.72 31.27
C VAL A 144 -36.61 1.32 30.76
N LYS A 145 -35.80 1.20 29.70
CA LYS A 145 -35.40 -0.09 29.13
C LYS A 145 -33.97 -0.07 28.61
N ILE A 146 -33.38 -1.25 28.45
CA ILE A 146 -32.10 -1.40 27.75
C ILE A 146 -32.40 -1.45 26.25
N GLY A 147 -31.65 -0.69 25.47
CA GLY A 147 -31.78 -0.65 24.02
C GLY A 147 -30.45 -0.36 23.33
N PRO A 148 -30.40 -0.49 22.00
CA PRO A 148 -29.20 -0.19 21.23
C PRO A 148 -29.01 1.32 21.06
N GLU A 149 -27.76 1.76 21.09
CA GLU A 149 -27.39 3.11 20.64
C GLU A 149 -27.70 3.32 19.15
N THR A 150 -27.95 4.58 18.77
CA THR A 150 -28.14 4.96 17.37
C THR A 150 -26.81 4.89 16.64
N ARG A 151 -26.67 3.89 15.75
CA ARG A 151 -25.44 3.60 15.03
C ARG A 151 -25.43 4.18 13.61
N GLN A 152 -24.23 4.50 13.11
CA GLN A 152 -23.97 4.93 11.74
C GLN A 152 -23.21 3.89 10.91
N GLY A 153 -22.95 2.72 11.48
CA GLY A 153 -22.26 1.62 10.81
C GLY A 153 -22.77 0.25 11.24
N ALA A 154 -22.56 -0.74 10.38
CA ALA A 154 -22.95 -2.13 10.59
C ALA A 154 -21.97 -3.07 9.90
N LEU A 155 -21.82 -4.28 10.43
CA LEU A 155 -20.98 -5.32 9.84
C LEU A 155 -21.87 -6.43 9.31
N VAL A 156 -21.64 -6.90 8.09
CA VAL A 156 -22.36 -8.04 7.50
C VAL A 156 -21.38 -9.15 7.15
N VAL A 157 -21.71 -10.40 7.47
CA VAL A 157 -20.83 -11.57 7.31
C VAL A 157 -21.50 -12.65 6.46
N ASP A 158 -20.81 -13.11 5.40
CA ASP A 158 -21.19 -14.18 4.48
C ASP A 158 -22.63 -14.10 3.90
N GLY A 159 -23.28 -12.95 3.96
CA GLY A 159 -24.71 -12.80 3.65
C GLY A 159 -25.65 -13.56 4.60
N LYS A 160 -25.16 -14.00 5.77
CA LYS A 160 -25.94 -14.72 6.81
C LYS A 160 -26.61 -13.76 7.80
N GLY A 161 -26.08 -12.55 7.93
CA GLY A 161 -26.63 -11.51 8.80
C GLY A 161 -25.54 -10.57 9.30
N GLU A 162 -25.92 -9.76 10.29
CA GLU A 162 -25.00 -8.85 10.94
C GLU A 162 -24.07 -9.55 11.94
N GLY A 163 -22.92 -8.93 12.22
CA GLY A 163 -21.96 -9.43 13.20
C GLY A 163 -21.23 -8.32 13.94
N VAL A 164 -20.25 -8.74 14.76
CA VAL A 164 -19.34 -7.85 15.50
C VAL A 164 -17.92 -8.20 15.10
N ALA A 165 -17.11 -7.18 14.79
CA ALA A 165 -15.71 -7.32 14.44
C ALA A 165 -14.80 -6.46 15.31
N GLY A 166 -13.56 -6.92 15.46
CA GLY A 166 -12.46 -6.12 15.98
C GLY A 166 -11.37 -5.93 14.92
N ILE A 167 -10.90 -4.70 14.78
CA ILE A 167 -9.84 -4.31 13.84
C ILE A 167 -8.63 -3.90 14.67
N VAL A 168 -7.58 -4.72 14.65
CA VAL A 168 -6.35 -4.46 15.39
C VAL A 168 -5.48 -3.48 14.61
N MET A 169 -5.21 -2.34 15.24
CA MET A 169 -4.36 -1.29 14.69
C MET A 169 -2.95 -1.36 15.26
N MET A 170 -1.95 -1.37 14.39
CA MET A 170 -0.54 -1.38 14.74
C MET A 170 0.00 0.03 15.06
N LEU A 171 0.92 0.12 16.02
CA LEU A 171 1.70 1.34 16.24
C LEU A 171 2.59 1.66 15.03
N LYS A 172 2.75 2.95 14.73
CA LYS A 172 3.59 3.39 13.63
C LYS A 172 5.06 3.01 13.86
N GLY A 173 5.64 2.28 12.91
CA GLY A 173 7.06 1.88 12.93
C GLY A 173 7.30 0.44 13.42
N GLU A 174 6.27 -0.22 13.96
CA GLU A 174 6.34 -1.62 14.37
C GLU A 174 6.31 -2.60 13.19
N SER A 175 6.71 -3.84 13.46
CA SER A 175 6.64 -4.94 12.49
C SER A 175 5.24 -5.56 12.46
N GLY A 176 4.54 -5.40 11.34
CA GLY A 176 3.21 -5.99 11.15
C GLY A 176 3.18 -7.50 11.35
N LYS A 177 4.26 -8.20 10.97
CA LYS A 177 4.34 -9.66 11.16
C LYS A 177 4.42 -10.03 12.64
N GLU A 178 5.34 -9.41 13.38
CA GLU A 178 5.56 -9.72 14.79
C GLU A 178 4.35 -9.37 15.65
N VAL A 179 3.72 -8.22 15.39
CA VAL A 179 2.53 -7.80 16.15
C VAL A 179 1.36 -8.75 15.89
N VAL A 180 1.13 -9.16 14.63
CA VAL A 180 0.07 -10.13 14.31
C VAL A 180 0.36 -11.50 14.94
N GLU A 181 1.61 -11.98 14.97
CA GLU A 181 1.95 -13.23 15.65
C GLU A 181 1.63 -13.18 17.14
N ARG A 182 1.96 -12.07 17.83
CA ARG A 182 1.58 -11.86 19.24
C ARG A 182 0.06 -11.85 19.42
N VAL A 183 -0.66 -11.18 18.52
CA VAL A 183 -2.13 -11.13 18.52
C VAL A 183 -2.73 -12.52 18.30
N LYS A 184 -2.24 -13.29 17.33
CA LYS A 184 -2.67 -14.68 17.07
C LYS A 184 -2.47 -15.58 18.28
N ASN A 185 -1.31 -15.48 18.94
CA ASN A 185 -1.04 -16.25 20.15
C ASN A 185 -2.04 -15.87 21.25
N LYS A 186 -2.32 -14.57 21.43
CA LYS A 186 -3.29 -14.13 22.44
C LYS A 186 -4.72 -14.52 22.09
N VAL A 187 -5.11 -14.46 20.83
CA VAL A 187 -6.42 -14.92 20.34
C VAL A 187 -6.58 -16.42 20.54
N LYS A 188 -5.52 -17.21 20.31
CA LYS A 188 -5.50 -18.65 20.59
C LYS A 188 -5.70 -18.91 22.08
N GLU A 189 -4.99 -18.21 22.96
CA GLU A 189 -5.19 -18.28 24.42
C GLU A 189 -6.63 -17.92 24.83
N ILE A 190 -7.24 -16.89 24.24
CA ILE A 190 -8.63 -16.50 24.54
C ILE A 190 -9.61 -17.61 24.11
N ASN A 191 -9.43 -18.16 22.91
CA ASN A 191 -10.30 -19.18 22.36
C ASN A 191 -10.16 -20.55 23.06
N GLU A 192 -8.96 -20.90 23.53
CA GLU A 192 -8.67 -22.17 24.22
C GLU A 192 -8.91 -22.07 25.73
N GLY A 193 -8.70 -20.90 26.34
CA GLY A 193 -8.82 -20.66 27.77
C GLY A 193 -10.22 -20.35 28.27
N GLU A 194 -11.25 -20.54 27.44
CA GLU A 194 -12.68 -20.29 27.76
C GLU A 194 -12.96 -18.90 28.37
N VAL A 195 -12.14 -17.90 28.03
CA VAL A 195 -12.29 -16.52 28.52
C VAL A 195 -13.61 -15.92 28.03
N LEU A 196 -14.06 -16.33 26.84
CA LEU A 196 -15.36 -15.96 26.29
C LEU A 196 -16.43 -16.98 26.68
N PRO A 197 -17.57 -16.54 27.22
CA PRO A 197 -18.64 -17.44 27.64
C PRO A 197 -19.32 -18.11 26.44
N ALA A 198 -20.06 -19.20 26.70
CA ALA A 198 -20.96 -19.86 25.74
C ALA A 198 -20.30 -20.36 24.43
N GLY A 199 -18.99 -20.67 24.47
CA GLY A 199 -18.26 -21.20 23.30
C GLY A 199 -18.07 -20.20 22.16
N ILE A 200 -18.22 -18.90 22.43
CA ILE A 200 -17.95 -17.83 21.47
C ILE A 200 -16.46 -17.84 21.10
N LYS A 201 -16.16 -17.72 19.81
CA LYS A 201 -14.79 -17.74 19.30
C LYS A 201 -14.47 -16.52 18.47
N ILE A 202 -13.24 -16.05 18.61
CA ILE A 202 -12.64 -15.07 17.73
C ILE A 202 -12.17 -15.80 16.46
N LYS A 203 -12.70 -15.38 15.30
CA LYS A 203 -12.32 -15.95 14.01
C LYS A 203 -11.76 -14.86 13.10
N PRO A 204 -10.49 -14.96 12.68
CA PRO A 204 -9.93 -14.01 11.73
C PRO A 204 -10.57 -14.16 10.35
N PHE A 205 -10.85 -13.04 9.71
CA PHE A 205 -11.20 -13.00 8.28
C PHE A 205 -10.16 -12.23 7.46
N TYR A 206 -9.34 -11.39 8.09
CA TYR A 206 -8.23 -10.72 7.41
C TYR A 206 -6.96 -10.81 8.23
N ASP A 207 -5.91 -11.29 7.60
CA ASP A 207 -4.60 -11.49 8.21
C ASP A 207 -3.50 -11.06 7.25
N ARG A 208 -2.79 -9.99 7.62
CA ARG A 208 -1.74 -9.43 6.79
C ARG A 208 -0.50 -10.33 6.70
N THR A 209 -0.28 -11.22 7.67
CA THR A 209 0.90 -12.11 7.67
C THR A 209 0.90 -13.06 6.50
N GLU A 210 -0.27 -13.54 6.06
CA GLU A 210 -0.35 -14.44 4.91
C GLU A 210 0.21 -13.82 3.64
N LEU A 211 -0.11 -12.55 3.38
CA LEU A 211 0.40 -11.84 2.20
C LEU A 211 1.91 -11.62 2.32
N VAL A 212 2.38 -11.24 3.51
CA VAL A 212 3.82 -11.06 3.77
C VAL A 212 4.58 -12.35 3.54
N GLU A 213 4.11 -13.48 4.05
CA GLU A 213 4.76 -14.79 3.90
C GLU A 213 4.73 -15.28 2.45
N LYS A 214 3.61 -15.12 1.75
CA LYS A 214 3.50 -15.44 0.31
C LYS A 214 4.47 -14.60 -0.53
N CYS A 215 4.59 -13.30 -0.22
CA CYS A 215 5.55 -12.40 -0.85
C CYS A 215 7.00 -12.85 -0.58
N LEU A 216 7.35 -13.09 0.69
CA LEU A 216 8.70 -13.52 1.09
C LEU A 216 9.07 -14.86 0.43
N ALA A 217 8.18 -15.85 0.45
CA ALA A 217 8.40 -17.15 -0.17
C ALA A 217 8.60 -17.04 -1.69
N THR A 218 7.88 -16.13 -2.36
CA THR A 218 8.04 -15.88 -3.79
C THR A 218 9.44 -15.33 -4.10
N VAL A 219 9.91 -14.37 -3.30
CA VAL A 219 11.25 -13.78 -3.48
C VAL A 219 12.36 -14.75 -3.08
N GLU A 220 12.19 -15.49 -1.99
CA GLU A 220 13.15 -16.51 -1.54
C GLU A 220 13.32 -17.61 -2.58
N LYS A 221 12.20 -18.09 -3.15
CA LYS A 221 12.23 -19.08 -4.23
C LYS A 221 12.96 -18.52 -5.46
N ALA A 222 12.63 -17.31 -5.90
CA ALA A 222 13.28 -16.68 -7.03
C ALA A 222 14.79 -16.46 -6.80
N LEU A 223 15.18 -16.06 -5.58
CA LEU A 223 16.58 -15.86 -5.19
C LEU A 223 17.33 -17.20 -5.17
N THR A 224 16.72 -18.26 -4.64
CA THR A 224 17.32 -19.60 -4.58
C THR A 224 17.49 -20.19 -5.99
N GLU A 225 16.45 -20.11 -6.82
CA GLU A 225 16.51 -20.51 -8.23
C GLU A 225 17.58 -19.70 -8.98
N GLY A 226 17.64 -18.38 -8.75
CA GLY A 226 18.63 -17.49 -9.33
C GLY A 226 20.06 -17.88 -8.94
N ALA A 227 20.31 -18.14 -7.66
CA ALA A 227 21.59 -18.62 -7.16
C ALA A 227 22.00 -19.96 -7.82
N ILE A 228 21.06 -20.90 -7.94
CA ILE A 228 21.30 -22.18 -8.62
C ILE A 228 21.68 -21.97 -10.08
N PHE A 229 20.93 -21.13 -10.82
CA PHE A 229 21.24 -20.80 -12.21
C PHE A 229 22.63 -20.17 -12.35
N VAL A 230 22.98 -19.24 -11.46
CA VAL A 230 24.32 -18.63 -11.44
C VAL A 230 25.40 -19.70 -11.25
N ILE A 231 25.26 -20.60 -10.28
CA ILE A 231 26.22 -21.68 -10.04
C ILE A 231 26.36 -22.61 -11.26
N ILE A 232 25.25 -22.97 -11.90
CA ILE A 232 25.25 -23.80 -13.11
C ILE A 232 26.01 -23.09 -14.25
N ILE A 233 25.70 -21.82 -14.50
CA ILE A 233 26.37 -21.03 -15.56
C ILE A 233 27.86 -20.88 -15.26
N LEU A 234 28.25 -20.59 -14.01
CA LEU A 234 29.64 -20.51 -13.59
C LEU A 234 30.39 -21.82 -13.87
N TYR A 235 29.79 -22.96 -13.53
CA TYR A 235 30.37 -24.27 -13.81
C TYR A 235 30.51 -24.53 -15.32
N LEU A 236 29.51 -24.18 -16.13
CA LEU A 236 29.53 -24.35 -17.59
C LEU A 236 30.63 -23.52 -18.27
N PHE A 237 30.90 -22.30 -17.80
CA PHE A 237 31.92 -21.43 -18.38
C PHE A 237 33.34 -21.72 -17.85
N LEU A 238 33.49 -22.00 -16.55
CA LEU A 238 34.81 -22.24 -15.93
C LEU A 238 35.31 -23.67 -16.14
N ARG A 239 34.40 -24.65 -16.26
CA ARG A 239 34.71 -26.09 -16.41
C ARG A 239 35.69 -26.64 -15.37
N ASN A 240 35.82 -25.93 -14.26
CA ASN A 240 36.66 -26.23 -13.11
C ASN A 240 35.81 -26.04 -11.86
N PHE A 241 35.49 -27.16 -11.21
CA PHE A 241 34.66 -27.18 -10.01
C PHE A 241 35.22 -26.29 -8.90
N ARG A 242 36.55 -26.23 -8.74
CA ARG A 242 37.16 -25.42 -7.67
C ARG A 242 37.02 -23.93 -7.92
N ALA A 243 37.20 -23.49 -9.17
CA ALA A 243 37.01 -22.08 -9.54
C ALA A 243 35.54 -21.67 -9.40
N ALA A 244 34.62 -22.49 -9.89
CA ALA A 244 33.18 -22.26 -9.72
C ALA A 244 32.77 -22.25 -8.24
N PHE A 245 33.34 -23.13 -7.41
CA PHE A 245 33.08 -23.18 -5.97
C PHE A 245 33.56 -21.94 -5.22
N VAL A 246 34.77 -21.42 -5.53
CA VAL A 246 35.27 -20.17 -4.93
C VAL A 246 34.32 -19.02 -5.23
N VAL A 247 33.90 -18.87 -6.49
CA VAL A 247 32.94 -17.83 -6.88
C VAL A 247 31.58 -18.05 -6.21
N ALA A 248 31.06 -19.28 -6.21
CA ALA A 248 29.78 -19.61 -5.58
C ALA A 248 29.78 -19.32 -4.07
N LEU A 249 30.92 -19.51 -3.37
CA LEU A 249 31.05 -19.23 -1.95
C LEU A 249 30.96 -17.72 -1.64
N THR A 250 31.34 -16.84 -2.58
CA THR A 250 31.24 -15.39 -2.37
C THR A 250 29.81 -14.89 -2.26
N LEU A 251 28.86 -15.54 -2.94
CA LEU A 251 27.45 -15.14 -2.97
C LEU A 251 26.79 -15.20 -1.57
N PRO A 252 26.81 -16.33 -0.83
CA PRO A 252 26.23 -16.38 0.51
C PRO A 252 27.01 -15.49 1.51
N LEU A 253 28.33 -15.34 1.38
CA LEU A 253 29.09 -14.42 2.24
C LEU A 253 28.71 -12.95 2.00
N ALA A 254 28.51 -12.54 0.75
CA ALA A 254 28.12 -11.18 0.40
C ALA A 254 26.71 -10.86 0.91
N VAL A 255 25.77 -11.80 0.75
CA VAL A 255 24.41 -11.68 1.28
C VAL A 255 24.42 -11.63 2.81
N LEU A 256 25.21 -12.48 3.48
CA LEU A 256 25.34 -12.46 4.95
C LEU A 256 25.89 -11.12 5.45
N ALA A 257 26.97 -10.63 4.83
CA ALA A 257 27.56 -9.34 5.14
C ALA A 257 26.54 -8.20 4.93
N ALA A 258 25.76 -8.27 3.84
CA ALA A 258 24.70 -7.29 3.59
C ALA A 258 23.63 -7.30 4.69
N PHE A 259 23.18 -8.47 5.14
CA PHE A 259 22.22 -8.57 6.25
C PHE A 259 22.77 -8.03 7.57
N ILE A 260 24.05 -8.24 7.87
CA ILE A 260 24.71 -7.68 9.06
C ILE A 260 24.66 -6.15 9.01
N VAL A 261 25.05 -5.55 7.89
CA VAL A 261 25.04 -4.08 7.71
C VAL A 261 23.61 -3.54 7.73
N MET A 262 22.66 -4.22 7.07
CA MET A 262 21.25 -3.83 7.12
C MET A 262 20.71 -3.81 8.55
N LYS A 263 21.05 -4.82 9.38
CA LYS A 263 20.67 -4.86 10.79
C LYS A 263 21.28 -3.70 11.59
N MET A 264 22.53 -3.33 11.32
CA MET A 264 23.18 -2.18 11.98
C MET A 264 22.54 -0.83 11.64
N ILE A 265 22.05 -0.67 10.42
CA ILE A 265 21.41 0.57 9.94
C ILE A 265 19.90 0.60 10.30
N GLY A 266 19.34 -0.53 10.75
CA GLY A 266 17.91 -0.64 11.07
C GLY A 266 17.01 -0.81 9.84
N LEU A 267 17.55 -1.33 8.73
CA LEU A 267 16.77 -1.64 7.53
C LEU A 267 16.02 -2.97 7.72
N SER A 268 14.68 -2.91 7.69
CA SER A 268 13.81 -4.08 7.76
C SER A 268 13.99 -4.99 6.53
N ALA A 269 13.92 -6.31 6.71
CA ALA A 269 13.80 -7.25 5.59
C ALA A 269 12.36 -7.28 5.07
N ASN A 270 12.11 -6.63 3.94
CA ASN A 270 10.83 -6.59 3.24
C ASN A 270 10.97 -6.98 1.76
N LEU A 271 9.86 -6.99 1.03
CA LEU A 271 9.82 -7.32 -0.39
C LEU A 271 10.81 -6.49 -1.24
N MET A 272 10.95 -5.20 -0.93
CA MET A 272 11.81 -4.27 -1.68
C MET A 272 13.28 -4.49 -1.38
N THR A 273 13.65 -4.69 -0.11
CA THR A 273 15.05 -4.97 0.26
C THR A 273 15.49 -6.34 -0.24
N LEU A 274 14.65 -7.38 -0.12
CA LEU A 274 14.95 -8.71 -0.63
C LEU A 274 14.98 -8.73 -2.15
N GLY A 275 14.08 -8.00 -2.81
CA GLY A 275 14.15 -7.75 -4.25
C GLY A 275 15.47 -7.10 -4.64
N GLY A 276 15.95 -6.10 -3.89
CA GLY A 276 17.27 -5.51 -4.06
C GLY A 276 18.41 -6.53 -3.98
N LEU A 277 18.43 -7.39 -2.95
CA LEU A 277 19.43 -8.47 -2.84
C LEU A 277 19.38 -9.40 -4.04
N ALA A 278 18.18 -9.83 -4.41
CA ALA A 278 17.96 -10.78 -5.49
C ALA A 278 18.39 -10.18 -6.85
N ILE A 279 18.18 -8.87 -7.07
CA ILE A 279 18.68 -8.17 -8.26
C ILE A 279 20.20 -8.05 -8.24
N SER A 280 20.77 -7.75 -7.07
CA SER A 280 22.22 -7.61 -6.90
C SER A 280 22.96 -8.94 -7.08
N LEU A 281 22.29 -10.09 -7.02
CA LEU A 281 22.92 -11.42 -7.07
C LEU A 281 23.81 -11.63 -8.31
N GLY A 282 23.39 -11.15 -9.48
CA GLY A 282 24.22 -11.19 -10.69
C GLY A 282 25.41 -10.23 -10.63
N MET A 283 25.22 -9.04 -10.06
CA MET A 283 26.22 -7.96 -10.02
C MET A 283 27.28 -8.18 -8.94
N VAL A 284 26.89 -8.74 -7.79
CA VAL A 284 27.75 -9.03 -6.64
C VAL A 284 28.84 -10.01 -7.02
N VAL A 285 28.55 -10.98 -7.89
CA VAL A 285 29.48 -12.04 -8.22
C VAL A 285 30.45 -11.64 -9.35
N ASP A 286 30.19 -10.53 -10.06
CA ASP A 286 30.99 -10.10 -11.22
C ASP A 286 32.48 -9.87 -10.89
N ALA A 287 32.78 -9.16 -9.81
CA ALA A 287 34.18 -8.93 -9.41
C ALA A 287 34.89 -10.23 -9.02
N ALA A 288 34.17 -11.13 -8.35
CA ALA A 288 34.67 -12.46 -8.02
C ALA A 288 35.01 -13.26 -9.28
N ILE A 289 34.12 -13.22 -10.27
CA ILE A 289 34.32 -13.89 -11.57
C ILE A 289 35.57 -13.34 -12.26
N ILE A 290 35.68 -12.02 -12.40
CA ILE A 290 36.81 -11.38 -13.09
C ILE A 290 38.14 -11.72 -12.42
N GLN A 291 38.20 -11.71 -11.08
CA GLN A 291 39.42 -12.06 -10.36
C GLN A 291 39.76 -13.54 -10.46
N VAL A 292 38.80 -14.44 -10.21
CA VAL A 292 39.03 -15.89 -10.24
C VAL A 292 39.42 -16.36 -11.64
N GLU A 293 38.78 -15.82 -12.68
CA GLU A 293 39.12 -16.10 -14.07
C GLU A 293 40.54 -15.62 -14.40
N ASN A 294 40.90 -14.41 -14.02
CA ASN A 294 42.24 -13.89 -14.31
C ASN A 294 43.35 -14.66 -13.58
N VAL A 295 43.09 -15.05 -12.32
CA VAL A 295 43.99 -15.89 -11.53
C VAL A 295 44.14 -17.28 -12.14
N GLN A 296 43.03 -17.90 -12.56
CA GLN A 296 43.04 -19.22 -13.19
C GLN A 296 43.84 -19.20 -14.50
N ARG A 297 43.68 -18.16 -15.32
CA ARG A 297 44.44 -17.94 -16.56
C ARG A 297 45.95 -17.80 -16.29
N HIS A 298 46.34 -16.98 -15.32
CA HIS A 298 47.77 -16.83 -14.98
C HIS A 298 48.38 -18.13 -14.42
N LEU A 299 47.62 -18.89 -13.63
CA LEU A 299 48.06 -20.18 -13.12
C LEU A 299 48.16 -21.27 -14.20
N SER A 300 47.36 -21.19 -15.27
CA SER A 300 47.45 -22.10 -16.42
C SER A 300 48.62 -21.75 -17.33
N GLU A 301 48.89 -20.46 -17.57
CA GLU A 301 50.00 -19.96 -18.38
C GLU A 301 51.38 -20.13 -17.69
N SER A 302 51.44 -19.96 -16.36
CA SER A 302 52.70 -20.01 -15.59
C SER A 302 53.16 -21.43 -15.22
N GLY A 303 52.31 -22.46 -15.44
CA GLY A 303 52.56 -23.83 -15.00
C GLY A 303 52.69 -24.00 -13.48
N ALA A 304 53.16 -25.16 -13.02
CA ALA A 304 53.42 -25.44 -11.60
C ALA A 304 54.71 -24.73 -11.10
N SER A 305 54.70 -23.40 -11.09
CA SER A 305 55.80 -22.57 -10.58
C SER A 305 55.88 -22.60 -9.05
N LYS A 306 57.11 -22.53 -8.49
CA LYS A 306 57.40 -22.48 -7.03
C LYS A 306 56.84 -21.23 -6.32
N HIS A 307 56.30 -20.27 -7.07
CA HIS A 307 55.89 -18.95 -6.59
C HIS A 307 54.37 -18.69 -6.71
N LYS A 308 53.53 -19.70 -6.42
CA LYS A 308 52.06 -19.67 -6.53
C LYS A 308 51.42 -18.40 -5.96
N PHE A 309 51.85 -17.95 -4.78
CA PHE A 309 51.28 -16.78 -4.11
C PHE A 309 51.53 -15.48 -4.90
N THR A 310 52.75 -15.27 -5.37
CA THR A 310 53.16 -14.13 -6.21
C THR A 310 52.44 -14.12 -7.56
N THR A 311 52.24 -15.27 -8.18
CA THR A 311 51.44 -15.37 -9.42
C THR A 311 49.99 -14.96 -9.18
N ILE A 312 49.37 -15.41 -8.09
CA ILE A 312 48.01 -15.03 -7.71
C ILE A 312 47.94 -13.52 -7.42
N LEU A 313 48.90 -12.98 -6.66
CA LEU A 313 48.93 -11.56 -6.32
C LEU A 313 49.03 -10.68 -7.56
N ASN A 314 49.92 -11.02 -8.50
CA ASN A 314 50.09 -10.28 -9.75
C ASN A 314 48.82 -10.32 -10.60
N ALA A 315 48.20 -11.50 -10.72
CA ALA A 315 46.95 -11.67 -11.45
C ALA A 315 45.80 -10.87 -10.83
N VAL A 316 45.69 -10.84 -9.50
CA VAL A 316 44.68 -10.01 -8.82
C VAL A 316 44.96 -8.52 -9.07
N MET A 317 46.22 -8.07 -8.92
CA MET A 317 46.60 -6.67 -9.07
C MET A 317 46.34 -6.11 -10.47
N GLU A 318 46.44 -6.94 -11.52
CA GLU A 318 46.13 -6.55 -12.90
C GLU A 318 44.67 -6.14 -13.08
N VAL A 319 43.72 -6.90 -12.51
CA VAL A 319 42.27 -6.67 -12.70
C VAL A 319 41.62 -5.90 -11.55
N ARG A 320 42.34 -5.65 -10.45
CA ARG A 320 41.82 -4.98 -9.26
C ARG A 320 41.30 -3.58 -9.54
N LYS A 321 42.10 -2.71 -10.18
CA LYS A 321 41.71 -1.32 -10.41
C LYS A 321 40.44 -1.21 -11.30
N PRO A 322 40.35 -1.92 -12.45
CA PRO A 322 39.12 -1.95 -13.25
C PRO A 322 37.92 -2.53 -12.49
N SER A 323 38.12 -3.59 -11.70
CA SER A 323 37.04 -4.25 -10.95
C SER A 323 36.43 -3.35 -9.87
N ILE A 324 37.27 -2.72 -9.04
CA ILE A 324 36.81 -1.83 -7.95
C ILE A 324 36.04 -0.64 -8.53
N LEU A 325 36.57 -0.03 -9.59
CA LEU A 325 35.92 1.11 -10.25
C LEU A 325 34.59 0.70 -10.86
N GLY A 326 34.53 -0.48 -11.46
CA GLY A 326 33.30 -1.04 -12.01
C GLY A 326 32.21 -1.23 -10.94
N GLU A 327 32.54 -1.87 -9.81
CA GLU A 327 31.60 -2.03 -8.69
C GLU A 327 31.17 -0.69 -8.09
N LEU A 328 32.11 0.27 -7.95
CA LEU A 328 31.80 1.60 -7.44
C LEU A 328 30.88 2.38 -8.39
N ILE A 329 31.09 2.25 -9.71
CA ILE A 329 30.20 2.82 -10.73
C ILE A 329 28.79 2.25 -10.54
N ILE A 330 28.65 0.92 -10.43
CA ILE A 330 27.34 0.28 -10.21
C ILE A 330 26.71 0.77 -8.90
N ALA A 331 27.45 0.79 -7.79
CA ALA A 331 26.91 1.22 -6.49
C ALA A 331 26.44 2.69 -6.52
N ILE A 332 27.21 3.58 -7.17
CA ILE A 332 26.88 5.01 -7.27
C ILE A 332 25.67 5.25 -8.18
N THR A 333 25.38 4.41 -9.18
CA THR A 333 24.18 4.60 -10.02
C THR A 333 22.88 4.53 -9.21
N PHE A 334 22.88 3.81 -8.08
CA PHE A 334 21.72 3.71 -7.19
C PHE A 334 21.61 4.85 -6.17
N LEU A 335 22.66 5.64 -5.95
CA LEU A 335 22.65 6.74 -4.98
C LEU A 335 21.61 7.83 -5.31
N PRO A 336 21.44 8.25 -6.59
CA PRO A 336 20.37 9.17 -6.95
C PRO A 336 18.96 8.68 -6.66
N ILE A 337 18.71 7.35 -6.70
CA ILE A 337 17.40 6.76 -6.37
C ILE A 337 17.07 6.98 -4.89
N MET A 338 18.07 7.06 -4.01
CA MET A 338 17.88 7.38 -2.60
C MET A 338 17.33 8.80 -2.38
N THR A 339 17.38 9.68 -3.40
CA THR A 339 16.84 11.04 -3.34
C THR A 339 15.36 11.13 -3.74
N LEU A 340 14.74 10.01 -4.11
CA LEU A 340 13.30 9.94 -4.33
C LEU A 340 12.56 10.31 -3.03
N GLN A 341 11.49 11.08 -3.17
CA GLN A 341 10.72 11.59 -2.04
C GLN A 341 9.37 10.85 -1.95
N GLY A 342 8.52 11.21 -0.98
CA GLY A 342 7.13 10.72 -0.96
C GLY A 342 6.99 9.19 -0.88
N MET A 343 6.09 8.64 -1.70
CA MET A 343 5.78 7.22 -1.74
C MET A 343 6.86 6.43 -2.47
N GLU A 344 7.28 6.93 -3.63
CA GLU A 344 8.33 6.35 -4.44
C GLU A 344 9.65 6.22 -3.65
N GLY A 345 9.98 7.21 -2.82
CA GLY A 345 11.13 7.15 -1.92
C GLY A 345 10.99 6.05 -0.86
N LYS A 346 9.84 5.98 -0.17
CA LYS A 346 9.59 4.94 0.84
C LYS A 346 9.61 3.52 0.26
N MET A 347 9.24 3.35 -1.01
CA MET A 347 9.23 2.05 -1.68
C MET A 347 10.59 1.67 -2.26
N PHE A 348 11.28 2.56 -2.98
CA PHE A 348 12.49 2.23 -3.74
C PHE A 348 13.81 2.62 -3.06
N SER A 349 13.81 3.51 -2.08
CA SER A 349 15.02 3.84 -1.31
C SER A 349 15.59 2.61 -0.59
N PRO A 350 14.78 1.77 0.11
CA PRO A 350 15.28 0.54 0.73
C PRO A 350 15.93 -0.41 -0.29
N LEU A 351 15.34 -0.54 -1.48
CA LEU A 351 15.89 -1.36 -2.57
C LEU A 351 17.27 -0.85 -3.01
N ALA A 352 17.42 0.47 -3.20
CA ALA A 352 18.69 1.09 -3.56
C ALA A 352 19.76 0.92 -2.46
N PHE A 353 19.39 1.11 -1.19
CA PHE A 353 20.29 0.88 -0.06
C PHE A 353 20.78 -0.57 -0.02
N THR A 354 19.88 -1.53 -0.18
CA THR A 354 20.24 -2.93 -0.12
C THR A 354 21.18 -3.34 -1.25
N ILE A 355 20.95 -2.86 -2.48
CA ILE A 355 21.88 -3.11 -3.60
C ILE A 355 23.24 -2.47 -3.33
N ALA A 356 23.28 -1.21 -2.90
CA ALA A 356 24.54 -0.53 -2.59
C ALA A 356 25.31 -1.26 -1.48
N ILE A 357 24.64 -1.65 -0.39
CA ILE A 357 25.23 -2.40 0.72
C ILE A 357 25.75 -3.77 0.23
N ALA A 358 24.99 -4.48 -0.61
CA ALA A 358 25.41 -5.77 -1.16
C ALA A 358 26.66 -5.63 -2.05
N LEU A 359 26.72 -4.60 -2.90
CA LEU A 359 27.87 -4.32 -3.74
C LEU A 359 29.10 -3.89 -2.93
N PHE A 360 28.94 -3.02 -1.93
CA PHE A 360 30.04 -2.66 -1.03
C PHE A 360 30.53 -3.86 -0.21
N SER A 361 29.61 -4.73 0.22
CA SER A 361 29.96 -5.99 0.89
C SER A 361 30.73 -6.91 -0.05
N SER A 362 30.30 -7.02 -1.32
CA SER A 362 31.02 -7.79 -2.33
C SER A 362 32.41 -7.23 -2.60
N LEU A 363 32.53 -5.92 -2.75
CA LEU A 363 33.79 -5.21 -2.94
C LEU A 363 34.78 -5.50 -1.80
N ALA A 364 34.30 -5.46 -0.54
CA ALA A 364 35.12 -5.81 0.61
C ALA A 364 35.59 -7.27 0.56
N LEU A 365 34.69 -8.21 0.28
CA LEU A 365 35.04 -9.63 0.13
C LEU A 365 36.00 -9.87 -1.03
N SER A 366 35.81 -9.16 -2.13
CA SER A 366 36.62 -9.16 -3.35
C SER A 366 38.06 -8.72 -3.09
N ILE A 367 38.27 -7.79 -2.15
CA ILE A 367 39.60 -7.33 -1.75
C ILE A 367 40.26 -8.27 -0.74
N PHE A 368 39.53 -8.71 0.30
CA PHE A 368 40.13 -9.39 1.45
C PHE A 368 40.02 -10.92 1.42
N VAL A 369 38.95 -11.47 0.85
CA VAL A 369 38.58 -12.89 0.99
C VAL A 369 38.88 -13.68 -0.29
N ILE A 370 38.55 -13.14 -1.46
CA ILE A 370 38.72 -13.85 -2.75
C ILE A 370 40.17 -14.25 -3.02
N PRO A 371 41.19 -13.38 -2.87
CA PRO A 371 42.58 -13.77 -3.11
C PRO A 371 43.03 -14.92 -2.19
N VAL A 372 42.54 -14.94 -0.95
CA VAL A 372 42.81 -15.99 0.03
C VAL A 372 42.17 -17.30 -0.42
N PHE A 373 40.90 -17.30 -0.81
CA PHE A 373 40.23 -18.50 -1.33
C PHE A 373 40.89 -19.03 -2.61
N CYS A 374 41.31 -18.16 -3.52
CA CYS A 374 42.08 -18.53 -4.70
C CYS A 374 43.36 -19.28 -4.31
N SER A 375 44.08 -18.82 -3.27
CA SER A 375 45.33 -19.44 -2.81
C SER A 375 45.12 -20.86 -2.25
N PHE A 376 44.02 -21.09 -1.52
CA PHE A 376 43.68 -22.39 -0.93
C PHE A 376 43.14 -23.38 -1.96
N PHE A 377 42.20 -22.96 -2.82
CA PHE A 377 41.42 -23.89 -3.65
C PHE A 377 41.94 -24.03 -5.09
N LEU A 378 42.51 -23.00 -5.71
CA LEU A 378 42.95 -23.09 -7.12
C LEU A 378 44.29 -23.83 -7.23
N LYS A 379 44.46 -24.60 -8.30
CA LYS A 379 45.73 -25.30 -8.64
C LYS A 379 46.05 -25.06 -10.12
N ALA A 380 47.34 -25.05 -10.45
CA ALA A 380 47.80 -25.08 -11.84
C ALA A 380 47.32 -26.38 -12.51
N GLY A 381 46.68 -26.27 -13.66
CA GLY A 381 46.16 -27.41 -14.40
C GLY A 381 45.78 -27.01 -15.83
N ASN A 382 45.74 -27.99 -16.74
CA ASN A 382 45.42 -27.77 -18.14
C ASN A 382 44.01 -27.20 -18.29
N GLU A 383 43.94 -25.95 -18.72
CA GLU A 383 42.70 -25.26 -18.98
C GLU A 383 42.06 -25.81 -20.25
N LYS A 384 40.94 -26.51 -20.11
CA LYS A 384 40.15 -26.93 -21.26
C LYS A 384 39.07 -25.87 -21.49
N GLU A 385 39.14 -25.18 -22.63
CA GLU A 385 38.10 -24.23 -23.01
C GLU A 385 36.71 -24.90 -23.00
N SER A 386 35.70 -24.17 -22.54
CA SER A 386 34.31 -24.64 -22.57
C SER A 386 33.83 -24.76 -24.02
N PHE A 387 33.02 -25.77 -24.32
CA PHE A 387 32.44 -25.96 -25.66
C PHE A 387 31.62 -24.73 -26.11
N LEU A 388 30.98 -24.04 -25.14
CA LEU A 388 30.25 -22.80 -25.37
C LEU A 388 31.17 -21.68 -25.87
N ILE A 389 32.36 -21.55 -25.30
CA ILE A 389 33.34 -20.52 -25.67
C ILE A 389 33.97 -20.82 -27.02
N ILE A 390 34.29 -22.09 -27.31
CA ILE A 390 34.83 -22.48 -28.62
C ILE A 390 33.81 -22.17 -29.72
N GLY A 391 32.53 -22.53 -29.51
CA GLY A 391 31.43 -22.18 -30.41
C GLY A 391 31.25 -20.67 -30.56
N ALA A 392 31.25 -19.93 -29.45
CA ALA A 392 31.13 -18.48 -29.44
C ALA A 392 32.28 -17.80 -30.19
N LYS A 393 33.54 -18.21 -29.97
CA LYS A 393 34.72 -17.69 -30.69
C LYS A 393 34.63 -17.96 -32.20
N LYS A 394 34.22 -19.18 -32.58
CA LYS A 394 34.08 -19.58 -33.99
C LYS A 394 33.04 -18.73 -34.72
N LEU A 395 31.97 -18.31 -34.05
CA LEU A 395 30.96 -17.41 -34.60
C LEU A 395 31.38 -15.94 -34.53
N TYR A 396 31.95 -15.51 -33.41
CA TYR A 396 32.24 -14.12 -33.11
C TYR A 396 33.44 -13.56 -33.89
N LEU A 397 34.58 -14.26 -33.94
CA LEU A 397 35.80 -13.74 -34.56
C LEU A 397 35.64 -13.40 -36.06
N PRO A 398 34.96 -14.21 -36.89
CA PRO A 398 34.68 -13.84 -38.27
C PRO A 398 33.79 -12.60 -38.39
N VAL A 399 32.76 -12.50 -37.54
CA VAL A 399 31.83 -11.36 -37.51
C VAL A 399 32.55 -10.09 -37.07
N LEU A 400 33.40 -10.16 -36.04
CA LEU A 400 34.23 -9.05 -35.59
C LEU A 400 35.18 -8.57 -36.70
N LYS A 401 35.89 -9.49 -37.38
CA LYS A 401 36.77 -9.14 -38.50
C LYS A 401 36.01 -8.47 -39.65
N LYS A 402 34.79 -8.92 -39.94
CA LYS A 402 33.91 -8.31 -40.96
C LYS A 402 33.40 -6.93 -40.50
N ALA A 403 33.04 -6.79 -39.23
CA ALA A 403 32.62 -5.52 -38.63
C ALA A 403 33.73 -4.46 -38.67
N LEU A 404 34.98 -4.85 -38.39
CA LEU A 404 36.14 -3.96 -38.47
C LEU A 404 36.48 -3.52 -39.90
N LYS A 405 36.08 -4.29 -40.93
CA LYS A 405 36.20 -3.91 -42.35
C LYS A 405 35.05 -3.00 -42.80
N HIS A 406 33.82 -3.26 -42.36
CA HIS A 406 32.61 -2.51 -42.73
C HIS A 406 32.10 -1.59 -41.60
N ARG A 407 33.01 -0.76 -41.09
CA ARG A 407 32.79 0.07 -39.88
C ARG A 407 31.55 0.96 -39.97
N ILE A 408 31.38 1.64 -41.12
CA ILE A 408 30.26 2.56 -41.36
C ILE A 408 28.93 1.81 -41.36
N THR A 409 28.87 0.64 -42.01
CA THR A 409 27.65 -0.18 -42.06
C THR A 409 27.21 -0.63 -40.68
N VAL A 410 28.15 -1.04 -39.82
CA VAL A 410 27.85 -1.46 -38.45
C VAL A 410 27.29 -0.30 -37.62
N ILE A 411 27.88 0.89 -37.73
CA ILE A 411 27.40 2.09 -37.02
C ILE A 411 26.01 2.50 -37.52
N ILE A 412 25.78 2.50 -38.84
CA ILE A 412 24.47 2.83 -39.42
C ILE A 412 23.41 1.82 -38.96
N CYS A 413 23.71 0.52 -38.98
CA CYS A 413 22.81 -0.50 -38.44
C CYS A 413 22.49 -0.27 -36.96
N ALA A 414 23.52 0.01 -36.14
CA ALA A 414 23.33 0.29 -34.71
C ALA A 414 22.47 1.54 -34.47
N LEU A 415 22.69 2.62 -35.24
CA LEU A 415 21.88 3.84 -35.19
C LEU A 415 20.44 3.61 -35.67
N MET A 416 20.22 2.81 -36.71
CA MET A 416 18.89 2.44 -37.18
C MET A 416 18.13 1.61 -36.14
N MET A 417 18.79 0.63 -35.52
CA MET A 417 18.18 -0.15 -34.44
C MET A 417 17.84 0.71 -33.22
N PHE A 418 18.74 1.63 -32.85
CA PHE A 418 18.49 2.60 -31.79
C PHE A 418 17.30 3.52 -32.13
N GLY A 419 17.29 4.12 -33.33
CA GLY A 419 16.18 4.94 -33.80
C GLY A 419 14.85 4.18 -33.84
N GLY A 420 14.85 2.93 -34.31
CA GLY A 420 13.69 2.07 -34.29
C GLY A 420 13.17 1.79 -32.88
N SER A 421 14.06 1.61 -31.90
CA SER A 421 13.63 1.45 -30.50
C SER A 421 13.03 2.74 -29.92
N LEU A 422 13.56 3.92 -30.27
CA LEU A 422 13.00 5.20 -29.83
C LEU A 422 11.58 5.41 -30.39
N MET A 423 11.29 4.91 -31.59
CA MET A 423 9.95 4.93 -32.16
C MET A 423 8.93 4.10 -31.37
N LEU A 424 9.36 3.14 -30.54
CA LEU A 424 8.47 2.35 -29.67
C LEU A 424 8.09 3.08 -28.38
N ILE A 425 8.84 4.09 -27.94
CA ILE A 425 8.61 4.81 -26.68
C ILE A 425 7.17 5.37 -26.58
N PRO A 426 6.61 6.04 -27.60
CA PRO A 426 5.24 6.55 -27.54
C PRO A 426 4.16 5.46 -27.38
N PHE A 427 4.47 4.19 -27.70
CA PHE A 427 3.53 3.07 -27.64
C PHE A 427 3.61 2.27 -26.34
N LEU A 428 4.64 2.49 -25.52
CA LEU A 428 4.86 1.75 -24.27
C LEU A 428 3.88 2.12 -23.15
N GLY A 429 3.25 3.29 -23.20
CA GLY A 429 2.41 3.77 -22.11
C GLY A 429 3.18 4.04 -20.81
N THR A 430 2.54 4.68 -19.83
CA THR A 430 3.17 5.00 -18.55
C THR A 430 2.25 4.78 -17.35
N GLU A 431 2.80 4.22 -16.27
CA GLU A 431 2.10 4.01 -15.00
C GLU A 431 3.02 4.27 -13.81
N PHE A 432 2.48 4.38 -12.59
CA PHE A 432 3.31 4.54 -11.40
C PHE A 432 4.01 3.23 -11.01
N ILE A 433 3.21 2.24 -10.58
CA ILE A 433 3.63 0.91 -10.15
C ILE A 433 2.51 -0.06 -10.54
N PRO A 434 2.83 -1.25 -11.07
CA PRO A 434 1.85 -2.30 -11.32
C PRO A 434 1.07 -2.66 -10.04
N ALA A 435 -0.22 -2.99 -10.17
CA ALA A 435 -1.02 -3.42 -9.04
C ALA A 435 -0.51 -4.76 -8.47
N LEU A 436 -0.19 -4.77 -7.17
CA LEU A 436 0.20 -5.98 -6.43
C LEU A 436 -1.00 -6.92 -6.28
N ASP A 437 -0.85 -8.22 -6.53
CA ASP A 437 -1.93 -9.19 -6.22
C ASP A 437 -1.92 -9.56 -4.73
N GLU A 438 -2.91 -9.08 -3.99
CA GLU A 438 -3.09 -9.32 -2.55
C GLU A 438 -3.76 -10.67 -2.24
N GLY A 439 -4.25 -11.39 -3.25
CA GLY A 439 -5.05 -12.62 -3.05
C GLY A 439 -6.46 -12.38 -2.51
N SER A 440 -6.88 -11.12 -2.33
CA SER A 440 -8.23 -10.71 -1.91
C SER A 440 -8.79 -9.63 -2.84
N LEU A 441 -10.10 -9.41 -2.78
CA LEU A 441 -10.82 -8.37 -3.55
C LEU A 441 -11.67 -7.52 -2.61
N THR A 442 -11.85 -6.26 -2.99
CA THR A 442 -12.76 -5.33 -2.32
C THR A 442 -13.67 -4.65 -3.34
N PRO A 443 -14.86 -5.24 -3.63
CA PRO A 443 -15.87 -4.62 -4.46
C PRO A 443 -16.66 -3.60 -3.64
N GLN A 444 -16.15 -2.38 -3.51
CA GLN A 444 -16.83 -1.30 -2.79
C GLN A 444 -18.21 -1.05 -3.39
N ILE A 445 -19.24 -1.02 -2.55
CA ILE A 445 -20.64 -0.80 -2.93
C ILE A 445 -21.06 0.57 -2.41
N ILE A 446 -21.48 1.44 -3.32
CA ILE A 446 -21.95 2.79 -3.02
C ILE A 446 -23.43 2.88 -3.37
N ARG A 447 -24.21 3.36 -2.42
CA ARG A 447 -25.65 3.56 -2.53
C ARG A 447 -25.96 5.06 -2.53
N LEU A 448 -27.23 5.40 -2.71
CA LEU A 448 -27.68 6.79 -2.57
C LEU A 448 -27.40 7.30 -1.13
N PRO A 449 -27.02 8.58 -0.95
CA PRO A 449 -26.62 9.11 0.36
C PRO A 449 -27.73 9.07 1.39
N SER A 450 -28.97 9.29 0.96
CA SER A 450 -30.17 9.33 1.80
C SER A 450 -30.63 7.95 2.29
N ILE A 451 -29.90 6.88 1.97
CA ILE A 451 -30.30 5.53 2.35
C ILE A 451 -30.23 5.33 3.86
N SER A 452 -31.21 4.63 4.42
CA SER A 452 -31.15 4.21 5.83
C SER A 452 -30.10 3.10 6.01
N LEU A 453 -29.48 3.04 7.19
CA LEU A 453 -28.53 1.96 7.51
C LEU A 453 -29.19 0.58 7.39
N LYS A 454 -30.46 0.45 7.78
CA LYS A 454 -31.22 -0.82 7.68
C LYS A 454 -31.31 -1.30 6.23
N GLU A 455 -31.74 -0.43 5.32
CA GLU A 455 -31.82 -0.77 3.89
C GLU A 455 -30.42 -1.05 3.31
N SER A 456 -29.40 -0.30 3.75
CA SER A 456 -28.01 -0.54 3.34
C SER A 456 -27.52 -1.94 3.71
N VAL A 457 -27.81 -2.40 4.94
CA VAL A 457 -27.53 -3.76 5.42
C VAL A 457 -28.27 -4.82 4.60
N GLU A 458 -29.53 -4.59 4.24
CA GLU A 458 -30.31 -5.53 3.43
C GLU A 458 -29.73 -5.68 2.02
N ILE A 459 -29.41 -4.57 1.36
CA ILE A 459 -28.74 -4.57 0.05
C ILE A 459 -27.36 -5.23 0.13
N GLU A 460 -26.58 -4.93 1.17
CA GLU A 460 -25.27 -5.57 1.38
C GLU A 460 -25.40 -7.09 1.57
N THR A 461 -26.40 -7.52 2.33
CA THR A 461 -26.67 -8.95 2.56
C THR A 461 -26.99 -9.66 1.23
N ILE A 462 -27.75 -9.02 0.35
CA ILE A 462 -28.03 -9.53 -1.00
C ILE A 462 -26.74 -9.60 -1.83
N ALA A 463 -25.94 -8.54 -1.82
CA ALA A 463 -24.67 -8.48 -2.53
C ALA A 463 -23.70 -9.59 -2.07
N GLN A 464 -23.55 -9.80 -0.76
CA GLN A 464 -22.72 -10.87 -0.23
C GLN A 464 -23.24 -12.26 -0.60
N LYS A 465 -24.56 -12.49 -0.59
CA LYS A 465 -25.14 -13.75 -1.08
C LYS A 465 -24.82 -14.01 -2.55
N ILE A 466 -24.73 -12.97 -3.38
CA ILE A 466 -24.31 -13.10 -4.78
C ILE A 466 -22.82 -13.45 -4.85
N ILE A 467 -21.96 -12.76 -4.08
CA ILE A 467 -20.51 -13.02 -4.07
C ILE A 467 -20.20 -14.43 -3.53
N MET A 468 -20.90 -14.89 -2.49
CA MET A 468 -20.72 -16.23 -1.91
C MET A 468 -21.14 -17.38 -2.84
N ARG A 469 -21.85 -17.11 -3.94
CA ARG A 469 -22.17 -18.14 -4.96
C ARG A 469 -20.94 -18.53 -5.78
N PHE A 470 -19.90 -17.70 -5.81
CA PHE A 470 -18.67 -18.01 -6.52
C PHE A 470 -17.86 -19.03 -5.70
N PRO A 471 -17.55 -20.22 -6.26
CA PRO A 471 -16.82 -21.26 -5.52
C PRO A 471 -15.41 -20.83 -5.10
N GLU A 472 -14.85 -19.83 -5.76
CA GLU A 472 -13.56 -19.19 -5.46
C GLU A 472 -13.56 -18.46 -4.10
N VAL A 473 -14.72 -18.02 -3.62
CA VAL A 473 -14.83 -17.20 -2.40
C VAL A 473 -14.82 -18.10 -1.17
N GLU A 474 -14.04 -17.71 -0.17
CA GLU A 474 -13.96 -18.37 1.13
C GLU A 474 -14.90 -17.70 2.15
N THR A 475 -14.78 -16.38 2.31
CA THR A 475 -15.64 -15.57 3.17
C THR A 475 -15.74 -14.15 2.63
N VAL A 476 -16.84 -13.48 2.95
CA VAL A 476 -17.04 -12.06 2.66
C VAL A 476 -17.47 -11.36 3.93
N VAL A 477 -16.73 -10.34 4.33
CA VAL A 477 -17.06 -9.50 5.47
C VAL A 477 -17.11 -8.05 5.02
N SER A 478 -18.22 -7.36 5.29
CA SER A 478 -18.42 -5.99 4.84
C SER A 478 -18.62 -5.04 6.00
N LYS A 479 -17.91 -3.92 5.90
CA LYS A 479 -17.98 -2.79 6.81
C LYS A 479 -18.83 -1.73 6.14
N ILE A 480 -20.01 -1.45 6.68
CA ILE A 480 -20.93 -0.40 6.23
C ILE A 480 -20.78 0.80 7.16
N GLY A 481 -20.61 2.00 6.61
CA GLY A 481 -20.52 3.22 7.40
C GLY A 481 -19.26 3.30 8.27
N THR A 482 -19.34 4.00 9.40
CA THR A 482 -18.19 4.28 10.26
C THR A 482 -18.19 3.45 11.54
N ALA A 483 -16.99 3.19 12.07
CA ALA A 483 -16.80 2.62 13.40
C ALA A 483 -16.96 3.70 14.48
N GLU A 484 -16.96 3.32 15.76
CA GLU A 484 -16.97 4.31 16.85
C GLU A 484 -15.73 5.20 16.84
N ILE A 485 -14.55 4.60 16.65
CA ILE A 485 -13.34 5.38 16.36
C ILE A 485 -13.35 5.62 14.85
N ALA A 486 -13.68 6.85 14.45
CA ALA A 486 -13.77 7.27 13.06
C ALA A 486 -12.41 7.36 12.37
N THR A 487 -11.71 6.23 12.25
CA THR A 487 -10.51 6.08 11.40
C THR A 487 -10.85 6.16 9.92
N ASP A 488 -12.09 5.80 9.57
CA ASP A 488 -12.67 5.93 8.24
C ASP A 488 -14.09 6.52 8.37
N PRO A 489 -14.30 7.83 8.13
CA PRO A 489 -15.57 8.51 8.34
C PRO A 489 -16.53 8.29 7.17
N MET A 490 -16.92 7.04 6.91
CA MET A 490 -17.86 6.70 5.84
C MET A 490 -19.31 6.86 6.30
N GLY A 491 -20.18 7.33 5.39
CA GLY A 491 -21.63 7.31 5.57
C GLY A 491 -22.23 5.92 5.42
N PRO A 492 -23.46 5.69 5.91
CA PRO A 492 -24.15 4.40 5.82
C PRO A 492 -24.43 3.95 4.38
N ASN A 493 -24.26 4.85 3.40
CA ASN A 493 -24.41 4.58 1.99
C ASN A 493 -23.23 3.83 1.36
N VAL A 494 -22.06 3.79 2.02
CA VAL A 494 -20.87 3.12 1.48
C VAL A 494 -20.51 1.89 2.30
N SER A 495 -20.11 0.84 1.60
CA SER A 495 -19.58 -0.38 2.21
C SER A 495 -18.32 -0.88 1.52
N ASP A 496 -17.38 -1.37 2.32
CA ASP A 496 -16.07 -1.89 1.91
C ASP A 496 -15.99 -3.41 2.20
N PRO A 497 -16.62 -4.28 1.37
CA PRO A 497 -16.54 -5.73 1.54
C PRO A 497 -15.14 -6.25 1.28
N ILE A 498 -14.61 -7.04 2.19
CA ILE A 498 -13.35 -7.78 2.02
C ILE A 498 -13.73 -9.21 1.63
N VAL A 499 -13.42 -9.56 0.38
CA VAL A 499 -13.65 -10.88 -0.22
C VAL A 499 -12.35 -11.65 -0.17
N ILE A 500 -12.30 -12.68 0.68
CA ILE A 500 -11.16 -13.58 0.77
C ILE A 500 -11.35 -14.71 -0.24
N LEU A 501 -10.34 -14.91 -1.08
CA LEU A 501 -10.37 -15.90 -2.14
C LEU A 501 -9.59 -17.14 -1.72
N LYS A 502 -10.12 -18.31 -2.08
CA LYS A 502 -9.42 -19.58 -1.97
C LYS A 502 -8.14 -19.55 -2.83
N PRO A 503 -7.14 -20.37 -2.51
CA PRO A 503 -5.96 -20.52 -3.37
C PRO A 503 -6.33 -20.83 -4.83
N LYS A 504 -5.61 -20.22 -5.80
CA LYS A 504 -5.86 -20.31 -7.25
C LYS A 504 -6.05 -21.74 -7.78
N ARG A 505 -5.44 -22.74 -7.13
CA ARG A 505 -5.60 -24.18 -7.48
C ARG A 505 -7.04 -24.71 -7.36
N TYR A 506 -7.91 -24.05 -6.61
CA TYR A 506 -9.31 -24.44 -6.41
C TYR A 506 -10.29 -23.67 -7.29
N TRP A 507 -9.81 -22.77 -8.16
CA TRP A 507 -10.66 -21.92 -8.99
C TRP A 507 -11.27 -22.72 -10.14
N LYS A 508 -12.55 -22.44 -10.44
CA LYS A 508 -13.34 -23.14 -11.47
C LYS A 508 -13.99 -22.19 -12.48
N THR A 509 -14.44 -21.05 -12.00
CA THR A 509 -15.23 -20.05 -12.72
C THR A 509 -14.36 -19.09 -13.53
N ALA A 510 -13.14 -18.82 -13.08
CA ALA A 510 -12.22 -17.88 -13.74
C ALA A 510 -10.78 -18.38 -13.69
N LYS A 511 -9.99 -18.01 -14.71
CA LYS A 511 -8.55 -18.33 -14.76
C LYS A 511 -7.69 -17.24 -14.13
N THR A 512 -8.12 -15.99 -14.21
CA THR A 512 -7.41 -14.85 -13.63
C THR A 512 -8.28 -14.07 -12.67
N LYS A 513 -7.64 -13.30 -11.79
CA LYS A 513 -8.34 -12.49 -10.79
C LYS A 513 -9.17 -11.39 -11.44
N GLU A 514 -8.66 -10.82 -12.53
CA GLU A 514 -9.31 -9.78 -13.31
C GLU A 514 -10.59 -10.32 -13.98
N GLU A 515 -10.54 -11.56 -14.47
CA GLU A 515 -11.73 -12.25 -15.01
C GLU A 515 -12.76 -12.52 -13.91
N LEU A 516 -12.31 -12.95 -12.71
CA LEU A 516 -13.20 -13.16 -11.58
C LEU A 516 -13.85 -11.85 -11.12
N ALA A 517 -13.07 -10.78 -11.02
CA ALA A 517 -13.54 -9.45 -10.65
C ALA A 517 -14.60 -8.93 -11.64
N GLU A 518 -14.41 -9.16 -12.95
CA GLU A 518 -15.41 -8.79 -13.95
C GLU A 518 -16.71 -9.59 -13.80
N LYS A 519 -16.63 -10.91 -13.61
CA LYS A 519 -17.82 -11.74 -13.39
C LYS A 519 -18.56 -11.35 -12.11
N MET A 520 -17.83 -10.99 -11.05
CA MET A 520 -18.42 -10.44 -9.84
C MET A 520 -19.08 -9.09 -10.09
N ARG A 521 -18.44 -8.20 -10.86
CA ARG A 521 -19.02 -6.90 -11.24
C ARG A 521 -20.32 -7.07 -12.02
N GLU A 522 -20.33 -7.93 -13.05
CA GLU A 522 -21.53 -8.23 -13.84
C GLU A 522 -22.66 -8.82 -12.98
N ALA A 523 -22.32 -9.66 -12.00
CA ALA A 523 -23.29 -10.23 -11.09
C ALA A 523 -23.88 -9.18 -10.12
N LEU A 524 -23.04 -8.28 -9.60
CA LEU A 524 -23.43 -7.21 -8.68
C LEU A 524 -24.18 -6.08 -9.39
N ALA A 525 -23.87 -5.79 -10.66
CA ALA A 525 -24.54 -4.77 -11.47
C ALA A 525 -26.06 -5.03 -11.67
N ARG A 526 -26.54 -6.23 -11.33
CA ARG A 526 -27.97 -6.58 -11.33
C ARG A 526 -28.73 -5.96 -10.16
N ILE A 527 -28.03 -5.50 -9.12
CA ILE A 527 -28.65 -4.80 -7.99
C ILE A 527 -28.95 -3.36 -8.46
N PRO A 528 -30.22 -2.93 -8.43
CA PRO A 528 -30.58 -1.59 -8.86
C PRO A 528 -30.06 -0.53 -7.87
N GLY A 529 -29.60 0.61 -8.39
CA GLY A 529 -29.26 1.78 -7.58
C GLY A 529 -27.92 1.72 -6.84
N ILE A 530 -27.02 0.78 -7.17
CA ILE A 530 -25.67 0.74 -6.62
C ILE A 530 -24.60 1.17 -7.63
N GLY A 531 -23.59 1.87 -7.15
CA GLY A 531 -22.30 2.07 -7.81
C GLY A 531 -21.26 1.07 -7.29
N LEU A 532 -20.37 0.63 -8.16
CA LEU A 532 -19.32 -0.35 -7.84
C LEU A 532 -17.94 0.25 -8.11
N ASN A 533 -17.00 -0.04 -7.23
CA ASN A 533 -15.56 0.17 -7.46
C ASN A 533 -14.84 -1.09 -6.99
N VAL A 534 -14.23 -1.82 -7.92
CA VAL A 534 -13.61 -3.12 -7.61
C VAL A 534 -12.10 -2.96 -7.52
N THR A 535 -11.55 -3.16 -6.33
CA THR A 535 -10.10 -3.08 -6.08
C THR A 535 -9.67 -4.13 -5.05
N GLN A 536 -8.64 -3.86 -4.26
CA GLN A 536 -8.07 -4.72 -3.25
C GLN A 536 -7.89 -3.95 -1.92
N PRO A 537 -7.91 -4.62 -0.76
CA PRO A 537 -7.89 -3.95 0.54
C PRO A 537 -6.72 -2.97 0.75
N ILE A 538 -5.49 -3.39 0.47
CA ILE A 538 -4.30 -2.55 0.67
C ILE A 538 -4.25 -1.48 -0.42
N ALA A 539 -4.48 -1.82 -1.69
CA ALA A 539 -4.52 -0.86 -2.79
C ALA A 539 -5.53 0.28 -2.53
N LEU A 540 -6.76 -0.06 -2.12
CA LEU A 540 -7.82 0.88 -1.74
C LEU A 540 -7.34 1.85 -0.65
N LYS A 541 -6.75 1.31 0.42
CA LYS A 541 -6.28 2.11 1.57
C LYS A 541 -5.04 2.94 1.23
N VAL A 542 -4.16 2.43 0.38
CA VAL A 542 -3.01 3.18 -0.14
C VAL A 542 -3.49 4.37 -0.95
N ASP A 543 -4.40 4.17 -1.91
CA ASP A 543 -4.93 5.25 -2.75
C ASP A 543 -5.63 6.33 -1.89
N GLU A 544 -6.44 5.89 -0.92
CA GLU A 544 -7.14 6.76 0.03
C GLU A 544 -6.18 7.61 0.85
N LEU A 545 -5.14 7.00 1.42
CA LEU A 545 -4.17 7.71 2.26
C LEU A 545 -3.30 8.71 1.50
N ILE A 546 -3.02 8.46 0.22
CA ILE A 546 -2.17 9.37 -0.56
C ILE A 546 -2.98 10.56 -1.08
N SER A 547 -4.12 10.26 -1.69
CA SER A 547 -4.82 11.21 -2.56
C SER A 547 -6.14 11.71 -1.97
N GLY A 548 -6.60 11.06 -0.89
CA GLY A 548 -7.91 11.27 -0.28
C GLY A 548 -9.05 10.64 -1.05
N VAL A 549 -8.76 9.79 -2.05
CA VAL A 549 -9.76 9.13 -2.90
C VAL A 549 -9.44 7.65 -3.06
N LYS A 550 -10.47 6.84 -3.32
CA LYS A 550 -10.38 5.37 -3.37
C LYS A 550 -10.22 4.82 -4.81
N SER A 551 -9.73 5.65 -5.73
CA SER A 551 -9.58 5.31 -7.16
C SER A 551 -8.23 5.78 -7.70
N GLN A 552 -7.77 5.16 -8.79
CA GLN A 552 -6.45 5.45 -9.36
C GLN A 552 -6.33 6.88 -9.91
N ILE A 553 -7.42 7.45 -10.41
CA ILE A 553 -7.47 8.83 -10.93
C ILE A 553 -8.52 9.62 -10.17
N ALA A 554 -8.12 10.81 -9.72
CA ALA A 554 -9.02 11.82 -9.17
C ALA A 554 -8.92 13.12 -9.96
N ILE A 555 -10.05 13.62 -10.44
CA ILE A 555 -10.14 14.92 -11.10
C ILE A 555 -10.79 15.86 -10.09
N LYS A 556 -9.94 16.63 -9.41
CA LYS A 556 -10.36 17.53 -8.33
C LYS A 556 -10.75 18.86 -8.93
N LEU A 557 -12.02 19.21 -8.84
CA LEU A 557 -12.58 20.50 -9.26
C LEU A 557 -12.71 21.39 -8.02
N PHE A 558 -12.04 22.54 -8.02
CA PHE A 558 -12.07 23.51 -6.92
C PHE A 558 -12.95 24.71 -7.26
N GLY A 559 -13.63 25.24 -6.25
CA GLY A 559 -14.55 26.37 -6.39
C GLY A 559 -15.29 26.68 -5.08
N ASP A 560 -16.05 27.77 -5.04
CA ASP A 560 -16.72 28.21 -3.80
C ASP A 560 -18.18 27.74 -3.71
N ASP A 561 -18.86 27.59 -4.85
CA ASP A 561 -20.28 27.23 -4.95
C ASP A 561 -20.45 25.72 -5.24
N MET A 562 -21.20 25.03 -4.38
CA MET A 562 -21.41 23.58 -4.46
C MET A 562 -22.29 23.17 -5.65
N ASP A 563 -23.23 24.01 -6.06
CA ASP A 563 -24.14 23.69 -7.17
C ASP A 563 -23.40 23.78 -8.51
N ILE A 564 -22.55 24.80 -8.64
CA ILE A 564 -21.65 24.94 -9.81
C ILE A 564 -20.65 23.77 -9.84
N LEU A 565 -20.07 23.41 -8.70
CA LEU A 565 -19.16 22.27 -8.60
C LEU A 565 -19.85 20.97 -9.04
N LYS A 566 -21.07 20.70 -8.55
CA LYS A 566 -21.84 19.50 -8.93
C LYS A 566 -22.14 19.48 -10.43
N ALA A 567 -22.70 20.56 -10.97
CA ALA A 567 -23.06 20.64 -12.38
C ALA A 567 -21.83 20.45 -13.29
N LYS A 568 -20.70 21.04 -12.94
CA LYS A 568 -19.44 20.90 -13.68
C LYS A 568 -18.78 19.54 -13.47
N GLY A 569 -18.91 18.93 -12.29
CA GLY A 569 -18.49 17.56 -12.01
C GLY A 569 -19.23 16.54 -12.90
N ASP A 570 -20.55 16.68 -13.02
CA ASP A 570 -21.36 15.84 -13.92
C ASP A 570 -21.02 16.05 -15.40
N GLU A 571 -20.72 17.30 -15.79
CA GLU A 571 -20.24 17.62 -17.15
C GLU A 571 -18.89 16.96 -17.43
N ILE A 572 -17.94 17.03 -16.49
CA ILE A 572 -16.63 16.34 -16.55
C ILE A 572 -16.86 14.83 -16.71
N ALA A 573 -17.71 14.22 -15.89
CA ALA A 573 -18.01 12.79 -15.98
C ALA A 573 -18.59 12.40 -17.35
N LYS A 574 -19.51 13.19 -17.91
CA LYS A 574 -20.08 12.95 -19.26
C LYS A 574 -19.04 13.05 -20.38
N ILE A 575 -18.04 13.91 -20.25
CA ILE A 575 -16.96 14.05 -21.22
C ILE A 575 -16.03 12.84 -21.15
N ILE A 576 -15.67 12.42 -19.93
CA ILE A 576 -14.66 11.40 -19.69
C ILE A 576 -15.22 9.99 -19.91
N SER A 577 -16.52 9.76 -19.71
CA SER A 577 -17.17 8.47 -20.01
C SER A 577 -17.00 7.99 -21.45
N ARG A 578 -16.63 8.89 -22.38
CA ARG A 578 -16.35 8.58 -23.80
C ARG A 578 -14.87 8.30 -24.08
N VAL A 579 -14.01 8.33 -23.06
CA VAL A 579 -12.57 8.04 -23.19
C VAL A 579 -12.36 6.53 -23.09
N LYS A 580 -11.60 5.96 -24.03
CA LYS A 580 -11.31 4.52 -24.03
C LYS A 580 -10.44 4.14 -22.83
N GLY A 581 -10.86 3.09 -22.12
CA GLY A 581 -10.15 2.53 -20.96
C GLY A 581 -10.68 2.99 -19.61
N ILE A 582 -11.79 3.75 -19.58
CA ILE A 582 -12.43 4.16 -18.35
C ILE A 582 -13.19 3.01 -17.68
N GLU A 583 -13.06 2.90 -16.37
CA GLU A 583 -13.81 1.97 -15.54
C GLU A 583 -14.21 2.65 -14.22
N ASP A 584 -15.31 2.20 -13.60
CA ASP A 584 -15.79 2.66 -12.29
C ASP A 584 -15.89 4.21 -12.15
N LEU A 585 -16.29 4.91 -13.22
CA LEU A 585 -16.44 6.38 -13.22
C LEU A 585 -17.55 6.81 -12.26
N ARG A 586 -17.21 7.73 -11.35
CA ARG A 586 -18.15 8.32 -10.41
C ARG A 586 -17.83 9.78 -10.11
N VAL A 587 -18.86 10.52 -9.72
CA VAL A 587 -18.74 11.87 -9.17
C VAL A 587 -19.01 11.78 -7.67
N GLU A 588 -18.17 12.41 -6.87
CA GLU A 588 -18.36 12.56 -5.44
C GLU A 588 -19.75 13.17 -5.16
N GLN A 589 -20.57 12.48 -4.39
CA GLN A 589 -21.94 12.91 -4.13
C GLN A 589 -21.95 13.98 -3.04
N VAL A 590 -22.09 15.23 -3.46
CA VAL A 590 -22.09 16.39 -2.56
C VAL A 590 -23.49 16.82 -2.14
N SER A 591 -24.55 16.34 -2.80
CA SER A 591 -25.95 16.63 -2.46
C SER A 591 -26.80 15.35 -2.51
N GLY A 592 -28.06 15.45 -2.12
CA GLY A 592 -29.01 14.33 -2.10
C GLY A 592 -29.37 13.85 -0.70
N GLN A 593 -28.80 14.45 0.35
CA GLN A 593 -29.19 14.16 1.72
C GLN A 593 -30.46 14.94 2.06
N SER A 594 -31.49 14.25 2.54
CA SER A 594 -32.69 14.89 3.09
C SER A 594 -32.44 15.32 4.54
N TYR A 595 -32.78 16.57 4.84
CA TYR A 595 -32.72 17.17 6.17
C TYR A 595 -34.11 17.57 6.63
N VAL A 596 -34.41 17.33 7.90
CA VAL A 596 -35.53 17.98 8.59
C VAL A 596 -34.99 19.26 9.20
N GLU A 597 -35.23 20.39 8.54
CA GLU A 597 -34.80 21.71 8.99
C GLU A 597 -35.86 22.34 9.90
N VAL A 598 -35.50 22.65 11.15
CA VAL A 598 -36.31 23.42 12.07
C VAL A 598 -35.87 24.88 12.06
N LYS A 599 -36.55 25.71 11.27
CA LYS A 599 -36.26 27.14 11.13
C LYS A 599 -36.99 27.94 12.19
N ILE A 600 -36.27 28.27 13.27
CA ILE A 600 -36.82 29.00 14.43
C ILE A 600 -37.09 30.47 14.07
N ASP A 601 -38.31 30.94 14.33
CA ASP A 601 -38.70 32.33 14.13
C ASP A 601 -38.44 33.14 15.39
N ARG A 602 -37.35 33.92 15.37
CA ARG A 602 -36.94 34.79 16.48
C ARG A 602 -38.02 35.78 16.94
N ARG A 603 -38.90 36.23 16.05
CA ARG A 603 -39.98 37.17 16.39
C ARG A 603 -41.14 36.47 17.09
N LYS A 604 -41.43 35.21 16.73
CA LYS A 604 -42.49 34.43 17.38
C LYS A 604 -42.07 33.98 18.77
N ILE A 605 -40.86 33.43 18.93
CA ILE A 605 -40.36 32.97 20.25
C ILE A 605 -40.25 34.12 21.26
N ALA A 606 -39.90 35.33 20.80
CA ALA A 606 -39.78 36.52 21.65
C ALA A 606 -41.12 36.91 22.32
N ARG A 607 -42.26 36.63 21.67
CA ARG A 607 -43.60 36.90 22.23
C ARG A 607 -43.89 36.05 23.47
N TYR A 608 -43.27 34.88 23.54
CA TYR A 608 -43.44 33.90 24.60
C TYR A 608 -42.25 33.86 25.57
N GLY A 609 -41.25 34.72 25.38
CA GLY A 609 -40.05 34.76 26.22
C GLY A 609 -39.19 33.50 26.16
N ILE A 610 -39.22 32.79 25.03
CA ILE A 610 -38.48 31.53 24.82
C ILE A 610 -37.17 31.85 24.10
N ASN A 611 -36.06 31.29 24.59
CA ASN A 611 -34.76 31.41 23.94
C ASN A 611 -34.57 30.34 22.85
N VAL A 612 -33.72 30.66 21.86
CA VAL A 612 -33.35 29.70 20.81
C VAL A 612 -32.70 28.44 21.41
N SER A 613 -31.90 28.60 22.47
CA SER A 613 -31.24 27.49 23.17
C SER A 613 -32.23 26.50 23.78
N GLU A 614 -33.35 26.97 24.32
CA GLU A 614 -34.38 26.10 24.93
C GLU A 614 -35.03 25.21 23.87
N ILE A 615 -35.31 25.75 22.68
CA ILE A 615 -35.85 24.98 21.55
C ILE A 615 -34.80 23.97 21.05
N GLN A 616 -33.55 24.39 20.92
CA GLN A 616 -32.47 23.51 20.48
C GLN A 616 -32.22 22.36 21.45
N GLU A 617 -32.23 22.63 22.76
CA GLU A 617 -32.05 21.63 23.82
C GLU A 617 -33.18 20.60 23.82
N ILE A 618 -34.42 21.04 23.59
CA ILE A 618 -35.57 20.15 23.42
C ILE A 618 -35.40 19.29 22.16
N ILE A 619 -35.00 19.86 21.02
CA ILE A 619 -34.77 19.06 19.81
C ILE A 619 -33.65 18.03 20.01
N GLU A 620 -32.53 18.44 20.62
CA GLU A 620 -31.39 17.58 20.92
C GLU A 620 -31.80 16.42 21.84
N THR A 621 -32.54 16.70 22.91
CA THR A 621 -32.92 15.69 23.91
C THR A 621 -34.12 14.86 23.47
N ALA A 622 -35.18 15.48 22.97
CA ALA A 622 -36.42 14.79 22.60
C ALA A 622 -36.28 13.95 21.32
N VAL A 623 -35.63 14.51 20.29
CA VAL A 623 -35.52 13.86 18.97
C VAL A 623 -34.22 13.08 18.82
N GLY A 624 -33.08 13.74 19.05
CA GLY A 624 -31.75 13.13 18.91
C GLY A 624 -31.43 12.15 20.03
N GLY A 625 -31.87 12.46 21.24
CA GLY A 625 -31.52 11.77 22.46
C GLY A 625 -30.22 12.31 23.03
N LYS A 626 -30.25 12.73 24.30
CA LYS A 626 -29.07 13.27 25.00
C LYS A 626 -28.77 12.43 26.24
N SER A 627 -27.49 12.24 26.53
CA SER A 627 -27.07 11.46 27.70
C SER A 627 -26.79 12.35 28.91
N PRO A 628 -27.57 12.26 30.01
CA PRO A 628 -27.29 13.00 31.24
C PRO A 628 -26.14 12.41 32.06
N THR A 629 -25.95 11.09 32.02
CA THR A 629 -24.97 10.36 32.84
C THR A 629 -24.72 8.95 32.30
N ASP A 630 -23.72 8.26 32.85
CA ASP A 630 -23.45 6.84 32.57
C ASP A 630 -23.67 5.94 33.79
N VAL A 631 -24.13 4.72 33.55
CA VAL A 631 -24.23 3.62 34.51
C VAL A 631 -22.93 2.84 34.52
N PHE A 632 -22.45 2.48 35.72
CA PHE A 632 -21.25 1.68 35.91
C PHE A 632 -21.61 0.25 36.36
N GLU A 633 -21.33 -0.73 35.50
CA GLU A 633 -21.47 -2.16 35.80
C GLU A 633 -20.08 -2.78 36.03
N GLY A 634 -19.58 -2.66 37.26
CA GLY A 634 -18.20 -3.01 37.58
C GLY A 634 -17.23 -2.05 36.87
N GLU A 635 -16.45 -2.57 35.92
CA GLU A 635 -15.56 -1.77 35.07
C GLU A 635 -16.23 -1.24 33.80
N LYS A 636 -17.42 -1.77 33.44
CA LYS A 636 -18.15 -1.41 32.23
C LYS A 636 -18.90 -0.11 32.44
N ARG A 637 -18.97 0.72 31.39
CA ARG A 637 -19.68 2.01 31.38
C ARG A 637 -20.68 2.03 30.24
N PHE A 638 -21.93 2.35 30.55
CA PHE A 638 -23.01 2.47 29.56
C PHE A 638 -23.78 3.77 29.76
N SER A 639 -24.03 4.50 28.67
CA SER A 639 -24.73 5.78 28.76
C SER A 639 -26.22 5.60 29.03
N VAL A 640 -26.77 6.48 29.88
CA VAL A 640 -28.21 6.68 30.01
C VAL A 640 -28.62 7.68 28.94
N LEU A 641 -29.58 7.36 28.08
CA LEU A 641 -30.11 8.22 27.03
C LEU A 641 -31.53 8.65 27.40
N VAL A 642 -31.79 9.95 27.35
CA VAL A 642 -33.13 10.50 27.52
C VAL A 642 -33.67 10.92 26.15
N ARG A 643 -34.84 10.40 25.76
CA ARG A 643 -35.49 10.72 24.47
C ARG A 643 -37.00 10.50 24.48
N PHE A 644 -37.72 11.01 23.48
CA PHE A 644 -39.13 10.69 23.27
C PHE A 644 -39.34 9.33 22.57
N PRO A 645 -40.54 8.71 22.75
CA PRO A 645 -41.02 7.59 21.96
C PRO A 645 -40.89 7.83 20.46
N GLU A 646 -40.71 6.75 19.70
CA GLU A 646 -40.50 6.82 18.25
C GLU A 646 -41.71 7.42 17.53
N ASP A 647 -42.94 7.07 17.92
CA ASP A 647 -44.21 7.59 17.37
C ASP A 647 -44.40 9.11 17.57
N LYS A 648 -43.65 9.72 18.50
CA LYS A 648 -43.69 11.16 18.76
C LYS A 648 -42.58 11.93 18.02
N ARG A 649 -41.75 11.26 17.22
CA ARG A 649 -40.64 11.87 16.47
C ARG A 649 -40.35 11.25 15.09
N ASP A 650 -41.15 10.28 14.66
CA ASP A 650 -40.98 9.56 13.38
C ASP A 650 -41.37 10.37 12.13
N SER A 651 -42.08 11.48 12.33
CA SER A 651 -42.67 12.27 11.25
C SER A 651 -42.56 13.77 11.49
N LEU A 652 -42.58 14.54 10.40
CA LEU A 652 -42.56 16.01 10.43
C LEU A 652 -43.67 16.57 11.34
N LYS A 653 -44.88 16.02 11.22
CA LYS A 653 -46.04 16.41 12.04
C LYS A 653 -45.83 16.12 13.53
N ALA A 654 -45.16 15.01 13.86
CA ALA A 654 -44.86 14.69 15.25
C ALA A 654 -43.88 15.71 15.84
N ILE A 655 -42.83 16.08 15.08
CA ILE A 655 -41.85 17.10 15.46
C ILE A 655 -42.52 18.48 15.59
N GLU A 656 -43.41 18.86 14.68
CA GLU A 656 -44.19 20.10 14.73
C GLU A 656 -45.06 20.24 15.98
N ASN A 657 -45.55 19.12 16.51
CA ASN A 657 -46.41 19.07 17.69
C ASN A 657 -45.64 18.94 19.01
N ILE A 658 -44.31 18.90 19.00
CA ILE A 658 -43.50 18.90 20.23
C ILE A 658 -43.81 20.18 21.00
N LEU A 659 -44.22 20.02 22.27
CA LEU A 659 -44.57 21.12 23.15
C LEU A 659 -43.32 21.72 23.79
N ILE A 660 -43.21 23.04 23.71
CA ILE A 660 -42.16 23.84 24.35
C ILE A 660 -42.78 24.63 25.50
N ASN A 661 -42.16 24.56 26.66
CA ASN A 661 -42.61 25.26 27.86
C ASN A 661 -42.02 26.66 27.87
N SER A 662 -42.88 27.67 27.99
CA SER A 662 -42.48 29.05 28.27
C SER A 662 -42.20 29.23 29.76
N SER A 663 -41.28 30.13 30.09
CA SER A 663 -41.03 30.62 31.45
C SER A 663 -42.27 31.20 32.14
N ARG A 664 -43.34 31.51 31.39
CA ARG A 664 -44.65 31.94 31.91
C ARG A 664 -45.66 30.80 32.09
N GLY A 665 -45.26 29.54 31.91
CA GLY A 665 -46.11 28.35 32.10
C GLY A 665 -46.96 27.95 30.89
N PHE A 666 -46.85 28.65 29.76
CA PHE A 666 -47.54 28.25 28.52
C PHE A 666 -46.84 27.06 27.85
N LYS A 667 -47.63 26.08 27.38
CA LYS A 667 -47.14 24.95 26.56
C LYS A 667 -47.50 25.19 25.11
N ILE A 668 -46.49 25.38 24.27
CA ILE A 668 -46.67 25.89 22.90
C ILE A 668 -46.10 24.86 21.92
N PRO A 669 -46.87 24.40 20.92
CA PRO A 669 -46.34 23.47 19.93
C PRO A 669 -45.29 24.15 19.04
N LEU A 670 -44.27 23.40 18.64
CA LEU A 670 -43.14 23.89 17.85
C LEU A 670 -43.59 24.59 16.55
N VAL A 671 -44.68 24.15 15.92
CA VAL A 671 -45.25 24.77 14.71
C VAL A 671 -45.61 26.27 14.88
N GLN A 672 -45.92 26.71 16.10
CA GLN A 672 -46.20 28.13 16.37
C GLN A 672 -44.91 28.95 16.54
N LEU A 673 -43.76 28.30 16.75
CA LEU A 673 -42.49 28.92 17.08
C LEU A 673 -41.44 28.80 15.96
N ALA A 674 -41.53 27.74 15.16
CA ALA A 674 -40.60 27.42 14.08
C ALA A 674 -41.35 26.80 12.89
N THR A 675 -40.72 26.85 11.71
CA THR A 675 -41.18 26.12 10.52
C THR A 675 -40.33 24.86 10.35
N VAL A 676 -40.98 23.70 10.22
CA VAL A 676 -40.30 22.42 10.03
C VAL A 676 -40.45 22.01 8.57
N ASN A 677 -39.34 22.01 7.82
CA ASN A 677 -39.35 21.70 6.39
C ASN A 677 -38.45 20.51 6.09
N LEU A 678 -38.85 19.70 5.11
CA LEU A 678 -37.95 18.74 4.47
C LEU A 678 -37.17 19.46 3.37
N VAL A 679 -35.86 19.54 3.51
CA VAL A 679 -34.97 20.21 2.54
C VAL A 679 -33.87 19.27 2.09
N GLU A 680 -33.44 19.38 0.84
CA GLU A 680 -32.23 18.70 0.38
C GLU A 680 -31.01 19.56 0.78
N GLY A 681 -29.99 18.92 1.34
CA GLY A 681 -28.76 19.57 1.75
C GLY A 681 -27.52 18.77 1.35
N PRO A 682 -26.33 19.29 1.67
CA PRO A 682 -25.08 18.63 1.32
C PRO A 682 -24.89 17.35 2.14
N VAL A 683 -24.39 16.29 1.52
CA VAL A 683 -24.01 15.03 2.20
C VAL A 683 -22.71 15.22 2.95
N GLN A 684 -21.73 15.82 2.27
CA GLN A 684 -20.38 16.06 2.73
C GLN A 684 -19.84 17.34 2.09
N ILE A 685 -19.05 18.11 2.84
CA ILE A 685 -18.33 19.28 2.30
C ILE A 685 -16.83 19.00 2.35
N SER A 686 -16.31 18.46 1.26
CA SER A 686 -14.88 18.18 1.10
C SER A 686 -14.09 19.46 0.85
N ARG A 687 -13.00 19.63 1.60
CA ARG A 687 -12.08 20.76 1.45
C ARG A 687 -10.63 20.27 1.39
N GLU A 688 -9.84 20.93 0.56
CA GLU A 688 -8.40 20.72 0.46
C GLU A 688 -7.73 22.09 0.38
N ASN A 689 -6.74 22.34 1.24
CA ASN A 689 -6.11 23.66 1.42
C ASN A 689 -7.14 24.78 1.66
N SER A 690 -8.15 24.51 2.49
CA SER A 690 -9.26 25.42 2.84
C SER A 690 -10.20 25.80 1.69
N LYS A 691 -10.02 25.25 0.48
CA LYS A 691 -10.95 25.42 -0.65
C LYS A 691 -11.89 24.24 -0.75
N ARG A 692 -13.17 24.49 -1.07
CA ARG A 692 -14.13 23.42 -1.36
C ARG A 692 -13.76 22.75 -2.67
N ARG A 693 -14.00 21.44 -2.74
CA ARG A 693 -13.80 20.65 -3.95
C ARG A 693 -14.88 19.60 -4.14
N ILE A 694 -15.05 19.18 -5.38
CA ILE A 694 -15.71 17.93 -5.76
C ILE A 694 -14.71 17.10 -6.58
N VAL A 695 -14.74 15.79 -6.42
CA VAL A 695 -13.87 14.89 -7.19
C VAL A 695 -14.69 14.04 -8.15
N VAL A 696 -14.20 13.97 -9.39
CA VAL A 696 -14.62 12.92 -10.34
C VAL A 696 -13.56 11.83 -10.31
N GLU A 697 -13.95 10.63 -9.89
CA GLU A 697 -13.07 9.49 -9.66
C GLU A 697 -13.27 8.45 -10.76
N CYS A 698 -12.18 7.84 -11.23
CA CYS A 698 -12.26 6.69 -12.13
C CYS A 698 -11.01 5.80 -12.03
N ASN A 699 -11.18 4.55 -12.46
CA ASN A 699 -10.09 3.60 -12.65
C ASN A 699 -9.77 3.47 -14.15
N VAL A 700 -8.56 2.98 -14.47
CA VAL A 700 -8.14 2.75 -15.86
C VAL A 700 -7.89 1.27 -16.09
N LYS A 701 -8.48 0.71 -17.15
CA LYS A 701 -8.30 -0.70 -17.53
C LYS A 701 -8.01 -0.86 -19.02
N GLY A 702 -7.13 -1.80 -19.33
CA GLY A 702 -6.72 -2.12 -20.70
C GLY A 702 -5.95 -1.00 -21.40
N ARG A 703 -5.45 -0.02 -20.63
CA ARG A 703 -4.68 1.14 -21.11
C ARG A 703 -3.82 1.70 -19.96
N ASP A 704 -2.80 2.47 -20.30
CA ASP A 704 -1.95 3.16 -19.35
C ASP A 704 -2.58 4.46 -18.82
N ILE A 705 -2.23 4.81 -17.57
CA ILE A 705 -2.75 5.99 -16.85
C ILE A 705 -2.31 7.28 -17.55
N GLY A 706 -1.04 7.37 -17.97
CA GLY A 706 -0.51 8.61 -18.55
C GLY A 706 -1.20 9.02 -19.84
N SER A 707 -1.37 8.10 -20.79
CA SER A 707 -2.05 8.38 -22.06
C SER A 707 -3.54 8.65 -21.87
N PHE A 708 -4.19 7.94 -20.92
CA PHE A 708 -5.58 8.19 -20.56
C PHE A 708 -5.77 9.62 -20.03
N VAL A 709 -4.91 10.07 -19.11
CA VAL A 709 -4.99 11.42 -18.56
C VAL A 709 -4.65 12.49 -19.60
N ALA A 710 -3.65 12.26 -20.46
CA ALA A 710 -3.32 13.21 -21.53
C ALA A 710 -4.48 13.42 -22.51
N GLU A 711 -5.15 12.35 -22.94
CA GLU A 711 -6.34 12.43 -23.80
C GLU A 711 -7.50 13.12 -23.07
N SER A 712 -7.70 12.81 -21.79
CA SER A 712 -8.77 13.40 -20.98
C SER A 712 -8.54 14.89 -20.74
N GLN A 713 -7.30 15.31 -20.46
CA GLN A 713 -6.91 16.72 -20.34
C GLN A 713 -7.18 17.51 -21.62
N ALA A 714 -6.84 16.92 -22.78
CA ALA A 714 -7.12 17.55 -24.08
C ALA A 714 -8.63 17.74 -24.30
N LYS A 715 -9.43 16.69 -24.07
CA LYS A 715 -10.90 16.72 -24.20
C LYS A 715 -11.57 17.70 -23.23
N LEU A 716 -11.12 17.75 -21.97
CA LEU A 716 -11.65 18.71 -21.00
C LEU A 716 -11.29 20.14 -21.39
N LYS A 717 -10.06 20.40 -21.84
CA LYS A 717 -9.63 21.75 -22.26
C LYS A 717 -10.43 22.27 -23.47
N GLU A 718 -10.82 21.38 -24.37
CA GLU A 718 -11.61 21.74 -25.56
C GLU A 718 -13.10 21.98 -25.22
N LYS A 719 -13.70 21.12 -24.39
CA LYS A 719 -15.15 21.07 -24.21
C LYS A 719 -15.66 21.74 -22.94
N LEU A 720 -14.85 21.83 -21.89
CA LEU A 720 -15.27 22.33 -20.59
C LEU A 720 -14.92 23.81 -20.43
N LYS A 721 -15.95 24.64 -20.19
CA LYS A 721 -15.77 26.04 -19.79
C LYS A 721 -15.98 26.17 -18.28
N LEU A 722 -14.96 26.66 -17.58
CA LEU A 722 -14.98 26.91 -16.13
C LEU A 722 -15.20 28.40 -15.83
N PRO A 723 -16.02 28.76 -14.82
CA PRO A 723 -16.14 30.13 -14.33
C PRO A 723 -14.84 30.66 -13.69
N ALA A 724 -14.74 31.97 -13.52
CA ALA A 724 -13.60 32.58 -12.83
C ALA A 724 -13.47 32.07 -11.39
N GLY A 725 -12.25 31.74 -10.95
CA GLY A 725 -11.98 31.19 -9.63
C GLY A 725 -12.07 29.66 -9.53
N TYR A 726 -12.57 28.98 -10.57
CA TYR A 726 -12.63 27.52 -10.64
C TYR A 726 -11.43 26.96 -11.40
N TYR A 727 -10.87 25.86 -10.90
CA TYR A 727 -9.75 25.19 -11.54
C TYR A 727 -9.78 23.69 -11.25
N ILE A 728 -9.16 22.93 -12.15
CA ILE A 728 -9.06 21.48 -12.07
C ILE A 728 -7.62 21.10 -11.76
N THR A 729 -7.44 20.13 -10.88
CA THR A 729 -6.17 19.44 -10.67
C THR A 729 -6.38 17.93 -10.79
N TRP A 730 -5.31 17.22 -11.13
CA TRP A 730 -5.32 15.77 -11.26
C TRP A 730 -4.57 15.17 -10.08
N GLY A 731 -5.25 14.26 -9.38
CA GLY A 731 -4.78 13.53 -8.22
C GLY A 731 -4.82 12.01 -8.45
N GLY A 732 -4.65 11.26 -7.36
CA GLY A 732 -4.60 9.80 -7.39
C GLY A 732 -3.19 9.29 -7.69
N ALA A 733 -3.09 8.06 -8.19
CA ALA A 733 -1.84 7.44 -8.59
C ALA A 733 -1.09 8.24 -9.69
N PHE A 734 -1.83 8.96 -10.54
CA PHE A 734 -1.26 9.80 -11.59
C PHE A 734 -0.39 10.95 -11.03
N GLU A 735 -0.76 11.56 -9.90
CA GLU A 735 0.04 12.63 -9.30
C GLU A 735 1.40 12.10 -8.84
N ASN A 736 1.40 10.91 -8.22
CA ASN A 736 2.62 10.23 -7.81
C ASN A 736 3.47 9.83 -9.01
N GLN A 737 2.82 9.35 -10.08
CA GLN A 737 3.49 9.07 -11.36
C GLN A 737 4.17 10.31 -11.93
N GLN A 738 3.48 11.44 -12.03
CA GLN A 738 4.06 12.68 -12.55
C GLN A 738 5.23 13.16 -11.69
N ARG A 739 5.07 13.11 -10.37
CA ARG A 739 6.12 13.51 -9.41
C ARG A 739 7.36 12.64 -9.57
N ALA A 740 7.18 11.32 -9.60
CA ALA A 740 8.26 10.36 -9.78
C ALA A 740 8.95 10.53 -11.15
N MET A 741 8.19 10.65 -12.24
CA MET A 741 8.75 10.81 -13.59
C MET A 741 9.49 12.14 -13.75
N LYS A 742 8.98 13.24 -13.20
CA LYS A 742 9.69 14.53 -13.19
C LYS A 742 11.02 14.43 -12.43
N ARG A 743 11.04 13.70 -11.31
CA ARG A 743 12.26 13.47 -10.53
C ARG A 743 13.24 12.55 -11.26
N LEU A 744 12.75 11.48 -11.89
CA LEU A 744 13.55 10.58 -12.74
C LEU A 744 14.17 11.30 -13.93
N GLY A 745 13.44 12.26 -14.53
CA GLY A 745 13.97 13.13 -15.58
C GLY A 745 15.18 13.98 -15.15
N ILE A 746 15.37 14.19 -13.85
CA ILE A 746 16.57 14.84 -13.27
C ILE A 746 17.61 13.79 -12.84
N ILE A 747 17.16 12.72 -12.19
CA ILE A 747 18.03 11.66 -11.67
C ILE A 747 18.82 10.98 -12.79
N VAL A 748 18.18 10.60 -13.89
CA VAL A 748 18.83 9.87 -14.99
C VAL A 748 20.02 10.65 -15.58
N PRO A 749 19.88 11.94 -15.96
CA PRO A 749 21.02 12.76 -16.39
C PRO A 749 22.12 12.89 -15.34
N VAL A 750 21.77 13.08 -14.06
CA VAL A 750 22.74 13.16 -12.97
C VAL A 750 23.53 11.86 -12.83
N THR A 751 22.87 10.70 -12.94
CA THR A 751 23.53 9.39 -12.92
C THR A 751 24.51 9.25 -14.08
N ILE A 752 24.11 9.59 -15.32
CA ILE A 752 24.98 9.52 -16.50
C ILE A 752 26.21 10.44 -16.32
N LEU A 753 26.01 11.63 -15.76
CA LEU A 753 27.08 12.58 -15.48
C LEU A 753 28.03 12.06 -14.38
N LEU A 754 27.52 11.45 -13.31
CA LEU A 754 28.35 10.82 -12.28
C LEU A 754 29.17 9.65 -12.85
N ILE A 755 28.55 8.80 -13.67
CA ILE A 755 29.24 7.74 -14.42
C ILE A 755 30.35 8.35 -15.27
N PHE A 756 30.07 9.44 -16.01
CA PHE A 756 31.07 10.12 -16.83
C PHE A 756 32.28 10.58 -16.02
N PHE A 757 32.06 11.22 -14.87
CA PHE A 757 33.15 11.68 -14.00
C PHE A 757 33.99 10.51 -13.47
N LEU A 758 33.37 9.40 -13.08
CA LEU A 758 34.10 8.20 -12.63
C LEU A 758 34.91 7.57 -13.77
N LEU A 759 34.33 7.49 -14.97
CA LEU A 759 35.03 6.99 -16.16
C LEU A 759 36.19 7.91 -16.56
N PHE A 760 35.99 9.23 -16.52
CA PHE A 760 37.03 10.21 -16.78
C PHE A 760 38.17 10.07 -15.78
N SER A 761 37.86 9.94 -14.48
CA SER A 761 38.87 9.69 -13.44
C SER A 761 39.59 8.36 -13.61
N SER A 762 38.92 7.34 -14.18
CA SER A 762 39.49 6.01 -14.40
C SER A 762 40.51 5.99 -15.55
N PHE A 763 40.09 6.50 -16.71
CA PHE A 763 40.88 6.48 -17.94
C PHE A 763 41.82 7.68 -18.08
N ASN A 764 41.61 8.73 -17.29
CA ASN A 764 42.27 10.04 -17.45
C ASN A 764 42.15 10.59 -18.89
N SER A 765 41.05 10.26 -19.57
CA SER A 765 40.81 10.59 -20.99
C SER A 765 39.33 10.81 -21.25
N LEU A 766 38.99 12.04 -21.68
CA LEU A 766 37.62 12.41 -22.05
C LEU A 766 37.11 11.56 -23.23
N LYS A 767 37.98 11.23 -24.18
CA LYS A 767 37.62 10.43 -25.36
C LYS A 767 37.21 9.01 -24.98
N GLN A 768 37.98 8.37 -24.10
CA GLN A 768 37.70 7.00 -23.68
C GLN A 768 36.48 6.95 -22.74
N ALA A 769 36.30 7.94 -21.88
CA ALA A 769 35.09 8.06 -21.06
C ALA A 769 33.82 8.20 -21.93
N PHE A 770 33.86 9.06 -22.96
CA PHE A 770 32.74 9.23 -23.90
C PHE A 770 32.48 7.96 -24.72
N LEU A 771 33.53 7.26 -25.13
CA LEU A 771 33.43 5.99 -25.87
C LEU A 771 32.73 4.89 -25.05
N VAL A 772 32.95 4.83 -23.74
CA VAL A 772 32.23 3.87 -22.89
C VAL A 772 30.77 4.32 -22.69
N ILE A 773 30.51 5.63 -22.53
CA ILE A 773 29.15 6.17 -22.38
C ILE A 773 28.27 5.94 -23.60
N ILE A 774 28.84 5.94 -24.81
CA ILE A 774 28.06 5.68 -26.03
C ILE A 774 27.41 4.29 -26.02
N ASN A 775 27.85 3.38 -25.13
CA ASN A 775 27.24 2.07 -24.92
C ASN A 775 25.86 2.15 -24.22
N LEU A 776 25.61 3.20 -23.45
CA LEU A 776 24.37 3.38 -22.66
C LEU A 776 23.11 3.45 -23.54
N PRO A 777 23.05 4.26 -24.61
CA PRO A 777 21.94 4.23 -25.57
C PRO A 777 21.63 2.85 -26.14
N PHE A 778 22.65 2.02 -26.37
CA PHE A 778 22.46 0.68 -26.91
C PHE A 778 21.92 -0.31 -25.88
N ALA A 779 22.22 -0.10 -24.60
CA ALA A 779 21.59 -0.84 -23.52
C ALA A 779 20.10 -0.46 -23.38
N LEU A 780 19.77 0.84 -23.49
CA LEU A 780 18.37 1.32 -23.47
C LEU A 780 17.51 0.61 -24.52
N MET A 781 18.04 0.44 -25.72
CA MET A 781 17.36 -0.19 -26.86
C MET A 781 16.74 -1.55 -26.48
N GLY A 782 17.51 -2.45 -25.85
CA GLY A 782 17.00 -3.76 -25.47
C GLY A 782 16.00 -3.73 -24.33
N GLY A 783 16.17 -2.82 -23.36
CA GLY A 783 15.20 -2.65 -22.29
C GLY A 783 13.84 -2.15 -22.80
N ILE A 784 13.84 -1.18 -23.72
CA ILE A 784 12.63 -0.64 -24.37
C ILE A 784 11.91 -1.73 -25.16
N VAL A 785 12.64 -2.47 -26.01
CA VAL A 785 12.08 -3.56 -26.82
C VAL A 785 11.54 -4.69 -25.93
N ALA A 786 12.25 -5.05 -24.87
CA ALA A 786 11.81 -6.10 -23.96
C ALA A 786 10.54 -5.73 -23.20
N LEU A 787 10.40 -4.48 -22.74
CA LEU A 787 9.16 -3.99 -22.14
C LEU A 787 7.99 -4.05 -23.14
N PHE A 788 8.23 -3.60 -24.37
CA PHE A 788 7.21 -3.59 -25.42
C PHE A 788 6.71 -5.01 -25.76
N ILE A 789 7.63 -5.97 -25.92
CA ILE A 789 7.29 -7.37 -26.16
C ILE A 789 6.55 -7.99 -24.97
N SER A 790 6.93 -7.61 -23.75
CA SER A 790 6.29 -8.10 -22.52
C SER A 790 4.92 -7.48 -22.27
N GLY A 791 4.52 -6.45 -23.02
CA GLY A 791 3.26 -5.72 -22.82
C GLY A 791 3.20 -4.93 -21.51
N LEU A 792 4.36 -4.61 -20.91
CA LEU A 792 4.44 -3.83 -19.67
C LEU A 792 4.67 -2.35 -19.96
N TYR A 793 4.13 -1.50 -19.08
CA TYR A 793 4.26 -0.06 -19.21
C TYR A 793 5.59 0.47 -18.65
N LEU A 794 5.97 1.68 -19.07
CA LEU A 794 7.08 2.39 -18.45
C LEU A 794 6.66 2.88 -17.05
N SER A 795 7.19 2.20 -16.02
CA SER A 795 6.89 2.44 -14.61
C SER A 795 8.12 2.86 -13.80
N VAL A 796 7.94 3.22 -12.52
CA VAL A 796 9.07 3.53 -11.62
C VAL A 796 10.00 2.32 -11.45
N PRO A 797 9.54 1.07 -11.21
CA PRO A 797 10.41 -0.11 -11.19
C PRO A 797 11.19 -0.31 -12.50
N ALA A 798 10.54 -0.13 -13.66
CA ALA A 798 11.21 -0.26 -14.96
C ALA A 798 12.33 0.78 -15.13
N SER A 799 12.08 2.02 -14.68
CA SER A 799 13.06 3.11 -14.71
C SER A 799 14.27 2.83 -13.81
N VAL A 800 14.04 2.27 -12.63
CA VAL A 800 15.12 1.77 -11.75
C VAL A 800 15.91 0.66 -12.45
N GLY A 801 15.23 -0.23 -13.19
CA GLY A 801 15.87 -1.24 -14.03
C GLY A 801 16.81 -0.66 -15.09
N PHE A 802 16.43 0.44 -15.75
CA PHE A 802 17.32 1.14 -16.70
C PHE A 802 18.55 1.73 -16.00
N ILE A 803 18.39 2.30 -14.81
CA ILE A 803 19.51 2.83 -14.01
C ILE A 803 20.46 1.72 -13.59
N ALA A 804 19.93 0.57 -13.16
CA ALA A 804 20.70 -0.62 -12.84
C ALA A 804 21.48 -1.14 -14.06
N LEU A 805 20.79 -1.23 -15.20
CA LEU A 805 21.37 -1.63 -16.48
C LEU A 805 22.54 -0.72 -16.90
N PHE A 806 22.46 0.59 -16.66
CA PHE A 806 23.54 1.52 -16.97
C PHE A 806 24.84 1.20 -16.26
N GLY A 807 24.77 0.87 -14.96
CA GLY A 807 25.95 0.48 -14.20
C GLY A 807 26.63 -0.75 -14.80
N VAL A 808 25.85 -1.81 -15.06
CA VAL A 808 26.38 -3.09 -15.57
C VAL A 808 26.87 -2.97 -17.03
N ALA A 809 26.15 -2.24 -17.89
CA ALA A 809 26.56 -2.00 -19.27
C ALA A 809 27.89 -1.23 -19.37
N VAL A 810 28.12 -0.29 -18.45
CA VAL A 810 29.36 0.47 -18.35
C VAL A 810 30.51 -0.42 -17.88
N LEU A 811 30.30 -1.27 -16.88
CA LEU A 811 31.31 -2.23 -16.40
C LEU A 811 31.90 -3.06 -17.55
N ASN A 812 31.05 -3.66 -18.39
CA ASN A 812 31.49 -4.46 -19.54
C ASN A 812 32.34 -3.65 -20.52
N GLY A 813 31.96 -2.39 -20.77
CA GLY A 813 32.74 -1.47 -21.60
C GLY A 813 34.10 -1.12 -20.97
N VAL A 814 34.13 -0.82 -19.67
CA VAL A 814 35.35 -0.44 -18.95
C VAL A 814 36.41 -1.55 -19.01
N VAL A 815 36.00 -2.79 -18.73
CA VAL A 815 36.90 -3.95 -18.71
C VAL A 815 37.50 -4.21 -20.10
N LEU A 816 36.69 -4.09 -21.17
CA LEU A 816 37.16 -4.28 -22.54
C LEU A 816 38.16 -3.18 -22.97
N VAL A 817 37.81 -1.91 -22.76
CA VAL A 817 38.67 -0.76 -23.13
C VAL A 817 39.97 -0.77 -22.35
N SER A 818 39.91 -1.05 -21.03
CA SER A 818 41.10 -1.12 -20.19
C SER A 818 42.09 -2.17 -20.69
N TYR A 819 41.60 -3.32 -21.16
CA TYR A 819 42.48 -4.38 -21.66
C TYR A 819 43.09 -4.06 -23.03
N ILE A 820 42.31 -3.46 -23.94
CA ILE A 820 42.84 -2.99 -25.23
C ILE A 820 43.93 -1.94 -24.98
N ASN A 821 43.73 -1.02 -24.03
CA ASN A 821 44.73 -0.03 -23.65
C ASN A 821 46.01 -0.67 -23.08
N GLN A 822 45.88 -1.75 -22.29
CA GLN A 822 47.04 -2.50 -21.77
C GLN A 822 47.85 -3.12 -22.91
N LEU A 823 47.20 -3.82 -23.85
CA LEU A 823 47.88 -4.41 -25.02
C LEU A 823 48.57 -3.35 -25.89
N ARG A 824 47.99 -2.15 -26.00
CA ARG A 824 48.62 -1.03 -26.70
C ARG A 824 49.84 -0.48 -25.98
N LYS A 825 49.80 -0.39 -24.64
CA LYS A 825 50.97 0.00 -23.83
C LYS A 825 52.11 -1.02 -23.94
N GLU A 826 51.78 -2.29 -24.20
CA GLU A 826 52.74 -3.36 -24.49
C GLU A 826 53.29 -3.31 -25.94
N GLY A 827 52.93 -2.31 -26.74
CA GLY A 827 53.47 -2.06 -28.08
C GLY A 827 52.71 -2.70 -29.24
N MET A 828 51.53 -3.31 -29.00
CA MET A 828 50.75 -3.98 -30.05
C MET A 828 50.02 -2.97 -30.96
N PRO A 829 50.04 -3.17 -32.30
CA PRO A 829 49.33 -2.28 -33.22
C PRO A 829 47.80 -2.34 -33.01
N ILE A 830 47.13 -1.20 -33.20
CA ILE A 830 45.73 -0.98 -32.77
C ILE A 830 44.74 -2.06 -33.25
N ASN A 831 44.82 -2.50 -34.50
CA ASN A 831 43.90 -3.50 -35.05
C ASN A 831 44.14 -4.90 -34.44
N GLU A 832 45.39 -5.26 -34.18
CA GLU A 832 45.73 -6.53 -33.53
C GLU A 832 45.37 -6.49 -32.05
N ALA A 833 45.63 -5.36 -31.38
CA ALA A 833 45.24 -5.12 -29.99
C ALA A 833 43.73 -5.23 -29.80
N ILE A 834 42.93 -4.69 -30.72
CA ILE A 834 41.47 -4.82 -30.70
C ILE A 834 41.05 -6.30 -30.87
N ILE A 835 41.56 -7.00 -31.88
CA ILE A 835 41.16 -8.39 -32.15
C ILE A 835 41.55 -9.30 -30.98
N LYS A 836 42.80 -9.21 -30.51
CA LYS A 836 43.31 -10.03 -29.40
C LYS A 836 42.62 -9.67 -28.08
N GLY A 837 42.38 -8.37 -27.85
CA GLY A 837 41.63 -7.88 -26.69
C GLY A 837 40.21 -8.43 -26.65
N CYS A 838 39.47 -8.34 -27.76
CA CYS A 838 38.13 -8.90 -27.88
C CYS A 838 38.11 -10.42 -27.77
N GLU A 839 39.08 -11.14 -28.36
CA GLU A 839 39.18 -12.59 -28.27
C GLU A 839 39.37 -13.07 -26.83
N GLN A 840 40.26 -12.42 -26.08
CA GLN A 840 40.55 -12.79 -24.70
C GLN A 840 39.47 -12.32 -23.73
N ARG A 841 38.79 -11.20 -24.01
CA ARG A 841 37.70 -10.69 -23.16
C ARG A 841 36.32 -11.25 -23.48
N LEU A 842 36.17 -11.96 -24.61
CA LEU A 842 34.90 -12.61 -24.98
C LEU A 842 34.38 -13.53 -23.86
N ARG A 843 35.25 -14.36 -23.28
CA ARG A 843 34.87 -15.33 -22.25
C ARG A 843 34.42 -14.65 -20.95
N PRO A 844 35.19 -13.73 -20.34
CA PRO A 844 34.74 -12.98 -19.17
C PRO A 844 33.43 -12.22 -19.40
N ILE A 845 33.31 -11.49 -20.51
CA ILE A 845 32.14 -10.63 -20.79
C ILE A 845 30.88 -11.49 -21.01
N LEU A 846 30.97 -12.60 -21.75
CA LEU A 846 29.83 -13.51 -21.91
C LEU A 846 29.46 -14.21 -20.59
N MET A 847 30.45 -14.52 -19.75
CA MET A 847 30.21 -15.16 -18.46
C MET A 847 29.46 -14.22 -17.51
N THR A 848 29.95 -12.98 -17.32
CA THR A 848 29.29 -11.98 -16.45
C THR A 848 27.90 -11.62 -16.97
N ALA A 849 27.76 -11.36 -18.28
CA ALA A 849 26.46 -11.09 -18.89
C ALA A 849 25.48 -12.26 -18.74
N SER A 850 25.93 -13.50 -18.91
CA SER A 850 25.08 -14.68 -18.73
C SER A 850 24.68 -14.86 -17.27
N VAL A 851 25.61 -14.73 -16.33
CA VAL A 851 25.32 -14.81 -14.89
C VAL A 851 24.30 -13.77 -14.47
N ALA A 852 24.45 -12.52 -14.91
CA ALA A 852 23.50 -11.45 -14.63
C ALA A 852 22.12 -11.71 -15.26
N VAL A 853 22.06 -12.16 -16.52
CA VAL A 853 20.80 -12.48 -17.19
C VAL A 853 20.11 -13.66 -16.51
N PHE A 854 20.78 -14.80 -16.38
CA PHE A 854 20.20 -16.03 -15.82
C PHE A 854 19.93 -15.93 -14.31
N GLY A 855 20.65 -15.08 -13.58
CA GLY A 855 20.34 -14.77 -12.18
C GLY A 855 18.99 -14.05 -12.01
N LEU A 856 18.56 -13.29 -13.02
CA LEU A 856 17.28 -12.56 -13.02
C LEU A 856 16.15 -13.31 -13.73
N VAL A 857 16.44 -14.36 -14.51
CA VAL A 857 15.43 -15.15 -15.25
C VAL A 857 14.29 -15.65 -14.35
N PRO A 858 14.54 -16.20 -13.14
CA PRO A 858 13.46 -16.65 -12.26
C PRO A 858 12.46 -15.54 -11.92
N MET A 859 12.91 -14.29 -11.79
CA MET A 859 12.02 -13.15 -11.53
C MET A 859 11.11 -12.82 -12.71
N LEU A 860 11.56 -13.07 -13.96
CA LEU A 860 10.73 -12.87 -15.15
C LEU A 860 9.50 -13.78 -15.13
N PHE A 861 9.67 -15.00 -14.61
CA PHE A 861 8.65 -16.05 -14.61
C PHE A 861 7.93 -16.23 -13.26
N ALA A 862 8.35 -15.51 -12.21
CA ALA A 862 7.72 -15.58 -10.90
C ALA A 862 6.23 -15.20 -10.99
N SER A 863 5.33 -16.02 -10.43
CA SER A 863 3.87 -15.84 -10.58
C SER A 863 3.12 -15.65 -9.25
N GLY A 864 3.86 -15.36 -8.16
CA GLY A 864 3.31 -15.09 -6.84
C GLY A 864 3.18 -13.59 -6.51
N PRO A 865 2.47 -13.27 -5.40
CA PRO A 865 2.39 -11.91 -4.87
C PRO A 865 3.77 -11.27 -4.72
N GLY A 866 3.91 -10.03 -5.18
CA GLY A 866 5.17 -9.27 -5.11
C GLY A 866 6.02 -9.37 -6.36
N SER A 867 5.71 -10.30 -7.27
CA SER A 867 6.39 -10.41 -8.56
C SER A 867 6.13 -9.21 -9.48
N GLU A 868 5.01 -8.52 -9.29
CA GLU A 868 4.54 -7.42 -10.13
C GLU A 868 5.47 -6.21 -10.08
N VAL A 869 6.13 -5.98 -8.93
CA VAL A 869 7.11 -4.91 -8.78
C VAL A 869 8.47 -5.30 -9.36
N GLN A 870 8.84 -6.57 -9.29
CA GLN A 870 10.17 -7.06 -9.68
C GLN A 870 10.29 -7.34 -11.19
N LYS A 871 9.21 -7.82 -11.82
CA LYS A 871 9.17 -8.17 -13.24
C LYS A 871 9.57 -7.03 -14.18
N PRO A 872 8.97 -5.82 -14.12
CA PRO A 872 9.33 -4.73 -15.03
C PRO A 872 10.82 -4.38 -14.94
N LEU A 873 11.36 -4.40 -13.73
CA LEU A 873 12.78 -4.16 -13.48
C LEU A 873 13.65 -5.27 -14.11
N ALA A 874 13.33 -6.54 -13.85
CA ALA A 874 14.08 -7.67 -14.37
C ALA A 874 14.03 -7.74 -15.91
N ILE A 875 12.88 -7.46 -16.52
CA ILE A 875 12.70 -7.45 -17.99
C ILE A 875 13.62 -6.41 -18.64
N VAL A 876 13.68 -5.21 -18.07
CA VAL A 876 14.54 -4.13 -18.57
C VAL A 876 16.01 -4.53 -18.48
N VAL A 877 16.44 -5.06 -17.33
CA VAL A 877 17.84 -5.44 -17.13
C VAL A 877 18.22 -6.60 -18.06
N VAL A 878 17.40 -7.64 -18.16
CA VAL A 878 17.68 -8.81 -19.01
C VAL A 878 17.70 -8.44 -20.49
N GLY A 879 16.68 -7.72 -20.98
CA GLY A 879 16.62 -7.28 -22.38
C GLY A 879 17.75 -6.31 -22.73
N GLY A 880 18.03 -5.39 -21.81
CA GLY A 880 19.11 -4.43 -21.92
C GLY A 880 20.49 -5.07 -21.95
N LEU A 881 20.76 -6.05 -21.08
CA LEU A 881 22.04 -6.76 -21.04
C LEU A 881 22.26 -7.63 -22.28
N ALA A 882 21.21 -8.30 -22.78
CA ALA A 882 21.31 -9.11 -23.99
C ALA A 882 21.76 -8.26 -25.20
N THR A 883 21.12 -7.10 -25.40
CA THR A 883 21.48 -6.18 -26.48
C THR A 883 22.80 -5.45 -26.24
N SER A 884 23.02 -4.94 -25.02
CA SER A 884 24.27 -4.26 -24.65
C SER A 884 25.47 -5.17 -24.83
N THR A 885 25.40 -6.44 -24.44
CA THR A 885 26.54 -7.37 -24.58
C THR A 885 26.90 -7.61 -26.04
N LEU A 886 25.90 -7.85 -26.89
CA LEU A 886 26.10 -8.04 -28.33
C LEU A 886 26.73 -6.79 -28.97
N ILE A 887 26.23 -5.61 -28.61
CA ILE A 887 26.67 -4.34 -29.16
C ILE A 887 28.04 -3.92 -28.61
N THR A 888 28.31 -4.15 -27.32
CA THR A 888 29.62 -3.90 -26.69
C THR A 888 30.70 -4.73 -27.37
N LEU A 889 30.41 -5.97 -27.76
CA LEU A 889 31.38 -6.83 -28.42
C LEU A 889 31.61 -6.47 -29.90
N LEU A 890 30.72 -5.71 -30.54
CA LEU A 890 30.81 -5.39 -31.98
C LEU A 890 31.06 -3.91 -32.26
N VAL A 891 30.23 -3.03 -31.72
CA VAL A 891 30.25 -1.58 -32.00
C VAL A 891 31.37 -0.88 -31.25
N LEU A 892 31.58 -1.22 -29.97
CA LEU A 892 32.60 -0.56 -29.15
C LEU A 892 34.03 -0.77 -29.69
N PRO A 893 34.45 -1.96 -30.16
CA PRO A 893 35.73 -2.17 -30.85
C PRO A 893 35.88 -1.34 -32.13
N VAL A 894 34.80 -1.23 -32.92
CA VAL A 894 34.79 -0.46 -34.17
C VAL A 894 34.95 1.05 -33.88
N LEU A 895 34.25 1.55 -32.85
CA LEU A 895 34.37 2.93 -32.40
C LEU A 895 35.74 3.20 -31.78
N TYR A 896 36.32 2.25 -31.03
CA TYR A 896 37.64 2.41 -30.43
C TYR A 896 38.70 2.66 -31.49
N GLY A 897 38.71 1.85 -32.55
CA GLY A 897 39.62 2.04 -33.69
C GLY A 897 39.38 3.31 -34.51
N TRP A 898 38.32 4.08 -34.23
CA TRP A 898 38.02 5.36 -34.88
C TRP A 898 38.32 6.56 -33.96
N PHE A 899 38.03 6.43 -32.66
CA PHE A 899 38.28 7.45 -31.64
C PHE A 899 39.77 7.57 -31.26
N GLU A 900 40.49 6.45 -31.24
CA GLU A 900 41.94 6.40 -31.06
C GLU A 900 42.62 6.40 -32.44
N LYS A 901 43.07 7.58 -32.91
CA LYS A 901 43.91 7.67 -34.12
C LYS A 901 45.31 7.14 -33.81
N LYS A 902 45.98 6.59 -34.84
CA LYS A 902 47.41 6.23 -34.83
C LYS A 902 48.23 7.41 -34.30
N GLU A 903 48.56 7.40 -33.01
CA GLU A 903 49.80 8.05 -32.58
C GLU A 903 50.93 7.14 -33.07
N LEU A 904 51.70 7.71 -34.00
CA LEU A 904 52.93 7.15 -34.54
C LEU A 904 54.04 7.30 -33.50
#